data_AF-A0A1G4Q3A1-F1
#
_entry.id   AF-A0A1G4Q3A1-F1
#
_cell.length_a   1.000
_cell.length_b   1.000
_cell.length_c   1.000
_cell.angle_alpha   90.00
_cell.angle_beta   90.00
_cell.angle_gamma   90.00
#
_symmetry.space_group_name_H-M   'P 1'
#
loop_
_entity.id
_entity.type
_entity.pdbx_description
1 polymer ?
#
loop_
_entity_poly.entity_id
_entity_poly.type
_entity_poly.pdbx_seq_one_letter_code
_entity_poly.pdbx_strand_id
1 'polypeptide(L)'
;MATEFNDASHYGFFMTGTTLTSATGKYIRASELVVASLRASGLLDNVVDGIVAPATDKLWLDKNFDPAILKEWNPIGAAWEQVTSQTLFGRVPWRGPWDDEPIYRRGDVVSYGGNIWIAVLPSQNHAPAEDAYWDLFLSSIADNSVSTQKLVDGAVTTAKLADDAITDEKIDPASDFSGMSFTAWTNGELRTLRERATDTYCILDAPGSPDPTGANESTASFEAMLAEGIRCEIVHGTYVATRKLVVPDGVSLEGQGGGYQFEHRTKILFSGTGTKANAIANATSALAVANPAAGAAYLADSGTRGNTYRTLDLASNFSAAVILGKGSKLKDVGLFPVLNGGIADYTNSENYALSDDWDVGVWADNADGASIEGVISYGHWRKSALLLSTRDKGDGKVPSCEAVHVINSRFQGFRGVTIRTPDVDDGSYGFAGTDFINCNIRPLQHQSAHLATSSMLAAPFASPSACLEMHGFANKIRGVQFLHTTFIGRDDLCIVMDKASEILFNGCYEESQNIRVSGSWLTGAVGSRLLATANSTPRFKNNTKYAIDFSPYQYRDGSLVGGRYNAFLNLGVCNASTLFDDDFMNPVYSTKIGYRMRSASQKFGVDSHDNVEVFGVSDTGRVTYHMGGGLEFPNLTTAELTSAAHAINTTGKFLGKIVFNTTTGLYMRANGSGTTSTWRDFANGNTITPV
;
A
#
# COMPACT_ATOMS: atom_id res chain seq x y z
N MET A 1 -63.86 -57.51 84.14
CA MET A 1 -63.67 -56.25 83.41
C MET A 1 -63.14 -55.24 84.40
N ALA A 2 -61.95 -54.68 84.16
CA ALA A 2 -61.34 -53.70 85.05
C ALA A 2 -62.12 -52.39 84.93
N THR A 3 -62.83 -52.03 86.00
CA THR A 3 -63.52 -50.73 86.12
C THR A 3 -62.45 -49.69 86.39
N GLU A 4 -62.32 -48.71 85.50
CA GLU A 4 -61.36 -47.61 85.63
C GLU A 4 -61.63 -46.80 86.91
N PHE A 5 -60.55 -46.35 87.55
CA PHE A 5 -60.60 -45.61 88.80
C PHE A 5 -61.25 -44.24 88.55
N ASN A 6 -62.44 -44.00 89.08
CA ASN A 6 -63.03 -42.66 89.14
C ASN A 6 -62.39 -41.91 90.32
N ASP A 7 -61.70 -40.83 90.02
CA ASP A 7 -60.99 -39.92 90.93
C ASP A 7 -61.89 -39.29 92.00
N ALA A 8 -63.18 -39.14 91.73
CA ALA A 8 -64.15 -38.66 92.70
C ALA A 8 -64.67 -39.75 93.66
N SER A 9 -64.40 -41.04 93.40
CA SER A 9 -65.12 -42.14 94.04
C SER A 9 -64.25 -43.16 94.77
N HIS A 10 -62.94 -43.21 94.51
CA HIS A 10 -62.08 -44.28 95.00
C HIS A 10 -60.81 -43.75 95.69
N TYR A 11 -60.53 -44.22 96.91
CA TYR A 11 -59.30 -43.92 97.66
C TYR A 11 -58.42 -45.19 97.74
N GLY A 12 -57.22 -45.16 97.16
CA GLY A 12 -56.31 -46.31 97.15
C GLY A 12 -55.49 -46.44 98.43
N PHE A 13 -55.43 -47.65 99.02
CA PHE A 13 -54.52 -47.98 100.12
C PHE A 13 -53.48 -48.98 99.62
N PHE A 14 -52.19 -48.67 99.74
CA PHE A 14 -51.12 -49.58 99.34
C PHE A 14 -50.95 -50.68 100.39
N MET A 15 -51.20 -51.94 100.02
CA MET A 15 -51.02 -53.10 100.91
C MET A 15 -50.10 -54.14 100.28
N THR A 16 -49.26 -54.76 101.10
CA THR A 16 -48.42 -55.92 100.74
C THR A 16 -49.11 -57.22 101.14
N GLY A 17 -49.89 -57.81 100.22
CA GLY A 17 -50.59 -59.09 100.40
C GLY A 17 -51.89 -59.18 99.58
N THR A 18 -52.40 -60.39 99.34
CA THR A 18 -53.48 -60.66 98.35
C THR A 18 -54.87 -60.99 98.93
N THR A 19 -55.10 -60.83 100.23
CA THR A 19 -56.43 -61.15 100.83
C THR A 19 -57.05 -59.93 101.50
N LEU A 20 -58.21 -59.49 101.00
CA LEU A 20 -58.98 -58.34 101.49
C LEU A 20 -60.37 -58.82 101.95
N THR A 21 -60.75 -58.49 103.19
CA THR A 21 -61.97 -58.97 103.88
C THR A 21 -63.10 -57.93 103.93
N SER A 22 -63.08 -56.88 103.09
CA SER A 22 -64.19 -55.93 102.97
C SER A 22 -64.61 -55.67 101.53
N ALA A 23 -65.92 -55.45 101.32
CA ALA A 23 -66.54 -55.34 100.00
C ALA A 23 -66.09 -54.11 99.18
N THR A 24 -65.39 -53.16 99.79
CA THR A 24 -64.96 -51.88 99.18
C THR A 24 -63.47 -51.78 98.87
N GLY A 25 -62.64 -52.76 99.23
CA GLY A 25 -61.21 -52.76 98.87
C GLY A 25 -60.93 -53.48 97.55
N LYS A 26 -60.18 -52.84 96.63
CA LYS A 26 -59.75 -53.42 95.34
C LYS A 26 -58.23 -53.30 95.17
N TYR A 27 -57.62 -54.29 94.52
CA TYR A 27 -56.20 -54.28 94.14
C TYR A 27 -56.01 -53.37 92.92
N ILE A 28 -55.09 -52.40 92.98
CA ILE A 28 -54.84 -51.45 91.88
C ILE A 28 -53.56 -51.86 91.14
N ARG A 29 -53.59 -51.92 89.81
CA ARG A 29 -52.38 -52.17 89.00
C ARG A 29 -51.61 -50.85 88.80
N ALA A 30 -50.28 -50.89 88.87
CA ALA A 30 -49.44 -49.69 88.71
C ALA A 30 -49.67 -48.96 87.37
N SER A 31 -50.03 -49.69 86.30
CA SER A 31 -50.40 -49.11 85.01
C SER A 31 -51.64 -48.21 85.07
N GLU A 32 -52.63 -48.55 85.92
CA GLU A 32 -53.86 -47.76 86.07
C GLU A 32 -53.59 -46.47 86.87
N LEU A 33 -52.65 -46.52 87.83
CA LEU A 33 -52.19 -45.32 88.55
C LEU A 33 -51.45 -44.34 87.64
N VAL A 34 -50.65 -44.85 86.70
CA VAL A 34 -49.92 -44.03 85.71
C VAL A 34 -50.89 -43.36 84.73
N VAL A 35 -51.90 -44.08 84.24
CA VAL A 35 -52.92 -43.49 83.35
C VAL A 35 -53.72 -42.39 84.08
N ALA A 36 -54.08 -42.62 85.35
CA ALA A 36 -54.77 -41.63 86.16
C ALA A 36 -53.90 -40.39 86.45
N SER A 37 -52.60 -40.55 86.71
CA SER A 37 -51.71 -39.41 86.94
C SER A 37 -51.41 -38.60 85.67
N LEU A 38 -51.38 -39.24 84.50
CA LEU A 38 -51.27 -38.56 83.21
C LEU A 38 -52.56 -37.82 82.81
N ARG A 39 -53.73 -38.31 83.24
CA ARG A 39 -54.99 -37.55 83.13
C ARG A 39 -55.00 -36.36 84.09
N ALA A 40 -54.60 -36.55 85.35
CA ALA A 40 -54.58 -35.48 86.35
C ALA A 40 -53.57 -34.35 86.02
N SER A 41 -52.51 -34.64 85.25
CA SER A 41 -51.56 -33.62 84.77
C SER A 41 -52.05 -32.88 83.51
N GLY A 42 -53.23 -33.21 83.00
CA GLY A 42 -53.79 -32.65 81.78
C GLY A 42 -53.21 -33.22 80.48
N LEU A 43 -52.22 -34.12 80.56
CA LEU A 43 -51.53 -34.66 79.38
C LEU A 43 -52.47 -35.48 78.48
N LEU A 44 -53.53 -36.06 79.05
CA LEU A 44 -54.50 -36.88 78.34
C LEU A 44 -55.89 -36.23 78.22
N ASP A 45 -56.01 -34.91 78.40
CA ASP A 45 -57.31 -34.20 78.38
C ASP A 45 -58.04 -34.28 77.03
N ASN A 46 -57.27 -34.37 75.95
CA ASN A 46 -57.79 -34.57 74.59
C ASN A 46 -58.00 -36.04 74.22
N VAL A 47 -57.80 -36.98 75.15
CA VAL A 47 -58.01 -38.41 74.93
C VAL A 47 -59.21 -38.91 75.75
N VAL A 48 -60.25 -39.35 75.05
CA VAL A 48 -61.37 -40.06 75.66
C VAL A 48 -61.17 -41.55 75.44
N ASP A 49 -61.41 -42.34 76.46
CA ASP A 49 -61.36 -43.79 76.37
C ASP A 49 -62.73 -44.40 76.63
N GLY A 50 -63.01 -45.50 75.96
CA GLY A 50 -64.33 -46.12 76.05
C GLY A 50 -64.62 -47.01 74.86
N ILE A 51 -65.75 -47.70 74.94
CA ILE A 51 -66.28 -48.55 73.87
C ILE A 51 -67.17 -47.78 72.88
N VAL A 52 -67.53 -46.53 73.21
CA VAL A 52 -68.28 -45.62 72.35
C VAL A 52 -67.34 -44.52 71.88
N ALA A 53 -67.35 -44.23 70.58
CA ALA A 53 -66.54 -43.17 70.02
C ALA A 53 -66.91 -41.80 70.61
N PRO A 54 -65.93 -40.95 70.97
CA PRO A 54 -66.16 -39.61 71.48
C PRO A 54 -66.54 -38.64 70.35
N ALA A 55 -66.68 -37.35 70.68
CA ALA A 55 -66.77 -36.30 69.67
C ALA A 55 -65.49 -36.29 68.80
N THR A 56 -65.65 -35.93 67.52
CA THR A 56 -64.63 -36.07 66.47
C THR A 56 -63.43 -35.13 66.64
N ASP A 57 -63.48 -34.23 67.62
CA ASP A 57 -62.43 -33.28 67.99
C ASP A 57 -61.46 -33.83 69.06
N LYS A 58 -61.68 -35.07 69.53
CA LYS A 58 -60.83 -35.73 70.52
C LYS A 58 -60.13 -36.96 69.93
N LEU A 59 -59.09 -37.43 70.61
CA LEU A 59 -58.51 -38.75 70.36
C LEU A 59 -59.33 -39.80 71.11
N TRP A 60 -59.51 -40.95 70.48
CA TRP A 60 -60.25 -42.07 71.04
C TRP A 60 -59.32 -43.22 71.36
N LEU A 61 -59.17 -43.55 72.63
CA LEU A 61 -58.59 -44.83 73.02
C LEU A 61 -59.69 -45.88 72.99
N ASP A 62 -59.83 -46.54 71.84
CA ASP A 62 -60.89 -47.50 71.54
C ASP A 62 -60.69 -48.79 72.33
N LYS A 63 -61.53 -48.97 73.35
CA LYS A 63 -61.53 -50.14 74.25
C LYS A 63 -62.35 -51.32 73.71
N ASN A 64 -62.89 -51.25 72.49
CA ASN A 64 -63.47 -52.44 71.84
C ASN A 64 -62.39 -53.48 71.44
N PHE A 65 -61.10 -53.10 71.55
CA PHE A 65 -59.95 -53.94 71.25
C PHE A 65 -59.08 -54.10 72.52
N ASP A 66 -58.39 -55.25 72.64
CA ASP A 66 -57.41 -55.52 73.69
C ASP A 66 -56.07 -55.95 73.06
N PRO A 67 -54.98 -55.17 73.20
CA PRO A 67 -54.91 -53.88 73.90
C PRO A 67 -55.71 -52.78 73.19
N ALA A 68 -56.16 -51.77 73.95
CA ALA A 68 -56.91 -50.65 73.41
C ALA A 68 -56.11 -49.88 72.36
N ILE A 69 -56.76 -49.49 71.25
CA ILE A 69 -56.11 -48.86 70.10
C ILE A 69 -56.39 -47.36 70.14
N LEU A 70 -55.35 -46.53 70.05
CA LEU A 70 -55.52 -45.09 69.90
C LEU A 70 -55.93 -44.77 68.47
N LYS A 71 -57.05 -44.05 68.32
CA LYS A 71 -57.63 -43.64 67.05
C LYS A 71 -57.81 -42.12 67.01
N GLU A 72 -57.66 -41.56 65.81
CA GLU A 72 -58.02 -40.19 65.49
C GLU A 72 -59.16 -40.18 64.47
N TRP A 73 -59.98 -39.13 64.49
CA TRP A 73 -61.01 -38.96 63.49
C TRP A 73 -60.39 -38.53 62.16
N ASN A 74 -60.62 -39.30 61.09
CA ASN A 74 -60.29 -38.89 59.73
C ASN A 74 -61.50 -38.20 59.09
N PRO A 75 -61.49 -36.86 58.93
CA PRO A 75 -62.64 -36.12 58.41
C PRO A 75 -62.87 -36.36 56.90
N ILE A 76 -61.91 -36.91 56.16
CA ILE A 76 -62.03 -37.17 54.73
C ILE A 76 -62.83 -38.45 54.47
N GLY A 77 -62.60 -39.49 55.28
CA GLY A 77 -63.32 -40.77 55.21
C GLY A 77 -64.51 -40.89 56.17
N ALA A 78 -64.72 -39.90 57.04
CA ALA A 78 -65.68 -39.92 58.13
C ALA A 78 -65.60 -41.19 59.00
N ALA A 79 -64.37 -41.60 59.33
CA ALA A 79 -64.09 -42.82 60.08
C ALA A 79 -63.02 -42.58 61.17
N TRP A 80 -63.11 -43.34 62.25
CA TRP A 80 -62.06 -43.40 63.28
C TRP A 80 -60.95 -44.34 62.83
N GLU A 81 -59.77 -43.79 62.58
CA GLU A 81 -58.61 -44.52 62.06
C GLU A 81 -57.53 -44.64 63.14
N GLN A 82 -56.78 -45.74 63.12
CA GLN A 82 -55.70 -45.97 64.07
C GLN A 82 -54.57 -44.96 63.88
N VAL A 83 -54.13 -44.35 64.97
CA VAL A 83 -52.94 -43.51 64.98
C VAL A 83 -51.70 -44.38 64.78
N THR A 84 -50.90 -44.05 63.78
CA THR A 84 -49.60 -44.69 63.47
C THR A 84 -48.47 -43.70 63.74
N SER A 85 -47.22 -44.17 63.79
CA SER A 85 -46.06 -43.28 63.88
C SER A 85 -45.99 -42.26 62.73
N GLN A 86 -46.49 -42.65 61.54
CA GLN A 86 -46.55 -41.78 60.37
C GLN A 86 -47.64 -40.71 60.47
N THR A 87 -48.80 -41.02 61.08
CA THR A 87 -49.84 -40.01 61.29
C THR A 87 -49.53 -39.09 62.48
N LEU A 88 -48.82 -39.58 63.50
CA LEU A 88 -48.47 -38.81 64.70
C LEU A 88 -47.24 -37.90 64.50
N PHE A 89 -46.27 -38.28 63.65
CA PHE A 89 -44.99 -37.56 63.49
C PHE A 89 -44.61 -37.21 62.04
N GLY A 90 -45.42 -37.55 61.03
CA GLY A 90 -45.02 -37.54 59.61
C GLY A 90 -45.72 -36.56 58.65
N ARG A 91 -46.52 -35.59 59.12
CA ARG A 91 -47.25 -34.68 58.20
C ARG A 91 -46.48 -33.38 57.92
N VAL A 92 -45.71 -33.35 56.83
CA VAL A 92 -45.58 -32.10 56.05
C VAL A 92 -46.85 -32.03 55.19
N PRO A 93 -47.68 -30.97 55.27
CA PRO A 93 -48.96 -30.88 54.57
C PRO A 93 -48.74 -30.55 53.07
N TRP A 94 -47.99 -31.40 52.37
CA TRP A 94 -47.76 -31.30 50.93
C TRP A 94 -49.05 -31.61 50.16
N ARG A 95 -49.48 -30.66 49.33
CA ARG A 95 -50.70 -30.75 48.52
C ARG A 95 -50.44 -30.98 47.04
N GLY A 96 -49.18 -31.18 46.63
CA GLY A 96 -48.81 -31.32 45.22
C GLY A 96 -48.65 -29.97 44.51
N PRO A 97 -48.72 -29.94 43.17
CA PRO A 97 -48.83 -28.71 42.41
C PRO A 97 -50.03 -27.88 42.86
N TRP A 98 -49.88 -26.56 42.87
CA TRP A 98 -51.01 -25.66 43.10
C TRP A 98 -52.02 -25.77 41.95
N ASP A 99 -53.30 -25.68 42.29
CA ASP A 99 -54.47 -25.76 41.41
C ASP A 99 -55.51 -24.71 41.88
N ASP A 100 -56.41 -24.24 41.01
CA ASP A 100 -57.36 -23.18 41.35
C ASP A 100 -58.65 -23.69 42.02
N GLU A 101 -58.95 -24.97 41.87
CA GLU A 101 -60.17 -25.60 42.38
C GLU A 101 -60.16 -25.88 43.91
N PRO A 102 -59.08 -26.40 44.54
CA PRO A 102 -59.10 -26.76 45.95
C PRO A 102 -58.90 -25.56 46.90
N ILE A 103 -59.50 -25.63 48.09
CA ILE A 103 -59.22 -24.70 49.18
C ILE A 103 -57.94 -25.15 49.90
N TYR A 104 -56.91 -24.29 49.87
CA TYR A 104 -55.69 -24.45 50.65
C TYR A 104 -55.86 -23.84 52.03
N ARG A 105 -55.38 -24.53 53.05
CA ARG A 105 -55.43 -24.10 54.44
C ARG A 105 -54.08 -23.54 54.84
N ARG A 106 -54.06 -22.62 55.81
CA ARG A 106 -52.80 -22.15 56.41
C ARG A 106 -51.92 -23.35 56.80
N GLY A 107 -50.68 -23.32 56.33
CA GLY A 107 -49.68 -24.36 56.52
C GLY A 107 -49.55 -25.33 55.35
N ASP A 108 -50.54 -25.44 54.45
CA ASP A 108 -50.46 -26.30 53.26
C ASP A 108 -49.28 -25.87 52.36
N VAL A 109 -48.55 -26.85 51.82
CA VAL A 109 -47.36 -26.63 50.98
C VAL A 109 -47.65 -27.10 49.55
N VAL A 110 -47.33 -26.27 48.56
CA VAL A 110 -47.57 -26.56 47.13
C VAL A 110 -46.34 -26.27 46.26
N SER A 111 -46.24 -26.88 45.07
CA SER A 111 -45.33 -26.40 44.02
C SER A 111 -46.05 -25.48 43.03
N TYR A 112 -45.43 -24.35 42.72
CA TYR A 112 -45.92 -23.41 41.71
C TYR A 112 -44.77 -22.61 41.10
N GLY A 113 -44.74 -22.51 39.77
CA GLY A 113 -43.71 -21.74 39.05
C GLY A 113 -42.28 -22.23 39.29
N GLY A 114 -42.09 -23.53 39.54
CA GLY A 114 -40.78 -24.12 39.89
C GLY A 114 -40.42 -24.00 41.38
N ASN A 115 -41.07 -23.14 42.14
CA ASN A 115 -40.80 -22.92 43.55
C ASN A 115 -41.76 -23.71 44.47
N ILE A 116 -41.39 -23.83 45.74
CA ILE A 116 -42.25 -24.38 46.79
C ILE A 116 -42.77 -23.25 47.66
N TRP A 117 -44.07 -23.27 47.92
CA TRP A 117 -44.78 -22.22 48.64
C TRP A 117 -45.54 -22.81 49.81
N ILE A 118 -45.70 -22.03 50.89
CA ILE A 118 -46.50 -22.40 52.05
C ILE A 118 -47.65 -21.39 52.21
N ALA A 119 -48.87 -21.90 52.36
CA ALA A 119 -50.05 -21.06 52.56
C ALA A 119 -49.98 -20.38 53.93
N VAL A 120 -50.01 -19.05 53.96
CA VAL A 120 -50.04 -18.26 55.20
C VAL A 120 -51.46 -17.85 55.61
N LEU A 121 -52.41 -17.91 54.68
CA LEU A 121 -53.84 -17.76 54.93
C LEU A 121 -54.64 -18.82 54.17
N PRO A 122 -55.83 -19.22 54.65
CA PRO A 122 -56.72 -20.04 53.86
C PRO A 122 -57.16 -19.31 52.59
N SER A 123 -57.07 -19.98 51.43
CA SER A 123 -57.39 -19.39 50.13
C SER A 123 -57.88 -20.44 49.13
N GLN A 124 -58.65 -20.00 48.14
CA GLN A 124 -59.07 -20.77 46.97
C GLN A 124 -58.88 -19.88 45.75
N ASN A 125 -58.38 -20.42 44.64
CA ASN A 125 -58.13 -19.64 43.43
C ASN A 125 -57.26 -18.37 43.67
N HIS A 126 -56.28 -18.46 44.57
CA HIS A 126 -55.24 -17.45 44.76
C HIS A 126 -53.89 -18.12 44.53
N ALA A 127 -53.21 -17.74 43.45
CA ALA A 127 -51.98 -18.40 43.06
C ALA A 127 -50.82 -18.01 44.00
N PRO A 128 -49.81 -18.88 44.22
CA PRO A 128 -48.70 -18.60 45.12
C PRO A 128 -47.81 -17.40 44.79
N ALA A 129 -48.05 -16.69 43.68
CA ALA A 129 -47.44 -15.40 43.40
C ALA A 129 -48.08 -14.23 44.17
N GLU A 130 -49.16 -14.47 44.93
CA GLU A 130 -49.84 -13.46 45.76
C GLU A 130 -49.38 -13.53 47.23
N ASP A 131 -48.51 -12.58 47.62
CA ASP A 131 -47.86 -12.51 48.95
C ASP A 131 -48.82 -12.52 50.15
N ALA A 132 -50.08 -12.13 49.96
CA ALA A 132 -51.07 -12.11 51.06
C ALA A 132 -51.48 -13.51 51.54
N TYR A 133 -51.41 -14.51 50.65
CA TYR A 133 -51.90 -15.86 50.93
C TYR A 133 -50.79 -16.91 50.99
N TRP A 134 -49.62 -16.60 50.44
CA TRP A 134 -48.51 -17.53 50.28
C TRP A 134 -47.17 -16.89 50.62
N ASP A 135 -46.35 -17.61 51.38
CA ASP A 135 -44.93 -17.29 51.56
C ASP A 135 -44.07 -18.25 50.74
N LEU A 136 -42.97 -17.74 50.18
CA LEU A 136 -41.98 -18.57 49.52
C LEU A 136 -41.29 -19.46 50.56
N PHE A 137 -41.47 -20.78 50.41
CA PHE A 137 -40.84 -21.75 51.30
C PHE A 137 -39.45 -22.16 50.78
N LEU A 138 -39.32 -22.35 49.45
CA LEU A 138 -38.06 -22.70 48.81
C LEU A 138 -38.02 -22.22 47.35
N SER A 139 -36.99 -21.46 46.99
CA SER A 139 -36.68 -21.13 45.58
C SER A 139 -35.98 -22.30 44.89
N SER A 140 -36.34 -22.59 43.64
CA SER A 140 -35.70 -23.64 42.83
C SER A 140 -34.29 -23.31 42.36
N ILE A 141 -33.94 -22.03 42.24
CA ILE A 141 -32.61 -21.57 41.83
C ILE A 141 -32.26 -20.35 42.68
N ALA A 142 -31.17 -20.44 43.45
CA ALA A 142 -30.64 -19.29 44.17
C ALA A 142 -29.87 -18.36 43.22
N ASP A 143 -29.80 -17.07 43.53
CA ASP A 143 -29.01 -16.11 42.77
C ASP A 143 -27.56 -16.59 42.62
N ASN A 144 -27.00 -16.41 41.42
CA ASN A 144 -25.64 -16.83 41.06
C ASN A 144 -25.34 -18.33 41.25
N SER A 145 -26.36 -19.18 41.43
CA SER A 145 -26.15 -20.60 41.68
C SER A 145 -25.88 -21.43 40.42
N VAL A 146 -26.06 -20.87 39.22
CA VAL A 146 -25.75 -21.52 37.95
C VAL A 146 -24.28 -21.28 37.60
N SER A 147 -23.44 -22.30 37.83
CA SER A 147 -22.04 -22.29 37.43
C SER A 147 -21.86 -22.89 36.03
N THR A 148 -20.68 -22.69 35.43
CA THR A 148 -20.31 -23.31 34.15
C THR A 148 -20.49 -24.82 34.16
N GLN A 149 -20.17 -25.50 35.27
CA GLN A 149 -20.33 -26.96 35.40
C GLN A 149 -21.80 -27.43 35.39
N LYS A 150 -22.76 -26.55 35.71
CA LYS A 150 -24.20 -26.84 35.61
C LYS A 150 -24.74 -26.64 34.20
N LEU A 151 -23.95 -26.06 33.29
CA LEU A 151 -24.26 -25.88 31.88
C LEU A 151 -23.31 -26.74 31.03
N VAL A 152 -23.76 -27.95 30.67
CA VAL A 152 -23.00 -28.78 29.73
C VAL A 152 -23.01 -28.17 28.32
N ASP A 153 -22.01 -28.51 27.50
CA ASP A 153 -21.93 -28.03 26.12
C ASP A 153 -23.22 -28.35 25.34
N GLY A 154 -23.78 -27.34 24.69
CA GLY A 154 -25.04 -27.43 23.96
C GLY A 154 -26.30 -27.45 24.84
N ALA A 155 -26.18 -27.29 26.17
CA ALA A 155 -27.35 -27.24 27.06
C ALA A 155 -28.27 -26.04 26.76
N VAL A 156 -27.71 -24.91 26.32
CA VAL A 156 -28.45 -23.73 25.89
C VAL A 156 -28.56 -23.76 24.36
N THR A 157 -29.74 -24.05 23.84
CA THR A 157 -30.03 -24.09 22.40
C THR A 157 -30.83 -22.85 22.00
N THR A 158 -30.91 -22.56 20.70
CA THR A 158 -31.70 -21.45 20.16
C THR A 158 -33.17 -21.52 20.60
N ALA A 159 -33.77 -22.70 20.65
CA ALA A 159 -35.16 -22.86 21.11
C ALA A 159 -35.38 -22.52 22.60
N LYS A 160 -34.31 -22.49 23.41
CA LYS A 160 -34.37 -22.10 24.83
C LYS A 160 -34.15 -20.60 25.06
N LEU A 161 -33.80 -19.87 24.00
CA LEU A 161 -33.62 -18.43 24.00
C LEU A 161 -34.78 -17.83 23.20
N ALA A 162 -35.61 -17.01 23.85
CA ALA A 162 -36.61 -16.26 23.10
C ALA A 162 -35.90 -15.23 22.20
N ASP A 163 -36.56 -14.82 21.12
CA ASP A 163 -36.09 -13.71 20.30
C ASP A 163 -35.85 -12.48 21.20
N ASP A 164 -34.72 -11.80 21.00
CA ASP A 164 -34.26 -10.65 21.78
C ASP A 164 -34.06 -10.89 23.30
N ALA A 165 -34.00 -12.15 23.75
CA ALA A 165 -33.80 -12.46 25.17
C ALA A 165 -32.40 -12.06 25.69
N ILE A 166 -31.41 -11.95 24.81
CA ILE A 166 -30.05 -11.46 25.10
C ILE A 166 -29.93 -10.08 24.46
N THR A 167 -29.84 -9.04 25.29
CA THR A 167 -29.73 -7.64 24.86
C THR A 167 -28.30 -7.13 25.07
N ASP A 168 -27.97 -5.98 24.51
CA ASP A 168 -26.63 -5.37 24.62
C ASP A 168 -26.22 -5.13 26.08
N GLU A 169 -27.17 -4.90 26.99
CA GLU A 169 -26.88 -4.75 28.43
C GLU A 169 -26.57 -6.08 29.15
N LYS A 170 -26.95 -7.22 28.55
CA LYS A 170 -26.70 -8.58 29.06
C LYS A 170 -25.39 -9.17 28.53
N ILE A 171 -24.77 -8.48 27.58
CA ILE A 171 -23.47 -8.81 27.01
C ILE A 171 -22.50 -7.78 27.59
N ASP A 172 -21.43 -8.22 28.24
CA ASP A 172 -20.37 -7.27 28.62
C ASP A 172 -19.73 -6.75 27.32
N PRO A 173 -19.81 -5.43 27.01
CA PRO A 173 -19.26 -4.88 25.77
C PRO A 173 -17.75 -5.12 25.63
N ALA A 174 -17.04 -5.42 26.74
CA ALA A 174 -15.63 -5.76 26.73
C ALA A 174 -15.33 -7.18 26.21
N SER A 175 -16.35 -8.03 26.07
CA SER A 175 -16.20 -9.46 25.73
C SER A 175 -16.61 -9.83 24.30
N ASP A 176 -17.18 -8.90 23.53
CA ASP A 176 -17.78 -9.16 22.22
C ASP A 176 -16.75 -9.50 21.10
N PHE A 177 -15.46 -9.56 21.44
CA PHE A 177 -14.37 -9.92 20.51
C PHE A 177 -13.34 -10.92 21.06
N SER A 178 -13.49 -11.44 22.28
CA SER A 178 -12.43 -12.20 22.97
C SER A 178 -12.37 -13.70 22.60
N GLY A 179 -13.07 -14.15 21.55
CA GLY A 179 -13.21 -15.57 21.19
C GLY A 179 -13.06 -15.91 19.71
N MET A 180 -12.95 -14.93 18.83
CA MET A 180 -12.34 -15.16 17.53
C MET A 180 -10.84 -14.89 17.70
N SER A 181 -10.03 -15.94 17.85
CA SER A 181 -8.57 -15.76 17.82
C SER A 181 -8.15 -15.44 16.39
N PHE A 182 -7.53 -14.29 16.27
CA PHE A 182 -6.87 -13.74 15.12
C PHE A 182 -5.46 -13.41 15.61
N THR A 183 -4.51 -14.33 15.51
CA THR A 183 -3.17 -14.08 16.05
C THR A 183 -2.25 -13.51 15.01
N ALA A 184 -2.25 -12.19 14.97
CA ALA A 184 -1.13 -11.39 14.53
C ALA A 184 0.23 -12.08 14.71
N TRP A 185 0.94 -12.13 13.59
CA TRP A 185 2.38 -12.34 13.46
C TRP A 185 3.13 -11.70 14.64
N THR A 186 3.60 -12.47 15.62
CA THR A 186 5.03 -12.85 15.74
C THR A 186 5.26 -13.92 16.83
N ASN A 187 4.24 -14.64 17.33
CA ASN A 187 4.45 -15.56 18.48
C ASN A 187 3.70 -16.90 18.43
N GLY A 188 3.11 -17.29 17.30
CA GLY A 188 2.60 -18.67 17.13
C GLY A 188 1.20 -18.96 17.69
N GLU A 189 0.33 -17.96 17.83
CA GLU A 189 -1.11 -18.19 17.97
C GLU A 189 -1.82 -18.13 16.57
N LEU A 190 -3.13 -18.45 16.45
CA LEU A 190 -3.85 -18.70 15.18
C LEU A 190 -4.58 -17.48 14.55
N ARG A 191 -4.38 -17.21 13.24
CA ARG A 191 -5.01 -16.12 12.42
C ARG A 191 -6.23 -16.51 11.60
N THR A 192 -7.06 -15.54 11.19
CA THR A 192 -8.19 -15.72 10.26
C THR A 192 -7.94 -15.25 8.80
N LEU A 193 -8.96 -15.41 7.94
CA LEU A 193 -9.04 -14.89 6.56
C LEU A 193 -8.90 -13.36 6.41
N ARG A 194 -9.37 -12.56 7.38
CA ARG A 194 -9.24 -11.08 7.39
C ARG A 194 -7.81 -10.65 7.71
N GLU A 195 -7.09 -11.47 8.47
CA GLU A 195 -5.68 -11.28 8.80
C GLU A 195 -4.70 -11.76 7.73
N ARG A 196 -5.18 -12.58 6.81
CA ARG A 196 -4.52 -12.91 5.54
C ARG A 196 -4.74 -11.84 4.45
N ALA A 197 -5.63 -10.88 4.67
CA ALA A 197 -5.76 -9.68 3.83
C ALA A 197 -4.87 -8.52 4.33
N THR A 198 -4.23 -8.68 5.50
CA THR A 198 -3.34 -7.71 6.16
C THR A 198 -1.84 -8.08 6.12
N ASP A 199 -1.30 -8.45 4.95
CA ASP A 199 0.05 -7.94 4.64
C ASP A 199 -0.05 -6.50 4.09
N THR A 200 -1.25 -6.08 3.71
CA THR A 200 -1.60 -4.68 3.48
C THR A 200 -1.87 -3.98 4.82
N TYR A 201 -1.06 -2.99 5.18
CA TYR A 201 -1.27 -2.12 6.33
C TYR A 201 -1.87 -0.80 5.83
N CYS A 202 -3.15 -0.58 6.10
CA CYS A 202 -3.83 0.67 5.74
C CYS A 202 -3.39 1.80 6.68
N ILE A 203 -3.12 2.98 6.11
CA ILE A 203 -2.71 4.15 6.89
C ILE A 203 -3.71 4.51 7.97
N LEU A 204 -5.02 4.37 7.75
CA LEU A 204 -6.06 4.72 8.73
C LEU A 204 -6.09 3.80 9.96
N ASP A 205 -5.49 2.61 9.85
CA ASP A 205 -5.36 1.66 10.95
C ASP A 205 -4.08 1.93 11.77
N ALA A 206 -3.17 2.77 11.25
CA ALA A 206 -1.90 3.06 11.91
C ALA A 206 -2.09 4.00 13.12
N PRO A 207 -1.33 3.78 14.21
CA PRO A 207 -1.37 4.67 15.38
C PRO A 207 -0.86 6.07 15.02
N GLY A 208 -1.34 7.10 15.71
CA GLY A 208 -0.90 8.49 15.47
C GLY A 208 -1.93 9.38 14.77
N SER A 209 -3.18 8.92 14.64
CA SER A 209 -4.32 9.71 14.13
C SER A 209 -4.08 10.33 12.74
N PRO A 210 -3.86 9.50 11.71
CA PRO A 210 -3.67 9.96 10.34
C PRO A 210 -4.88 10.78 9.86
N ASP A 211 -4.62 11.89 9.14
CA ASP A 211 -5.66 12.81 8.70
C ASP A 211 -5.70 12.91 7.16
N PRO A 212 -6.68 12.28 6.49
CA PRO A 212 -6.83 12.31 5.04
C PRO A 212 -7.32 13.67 4.48
N THR A 213 -7.67 14.63 5.34
CA THR A 213 -8.06 15.98 4.91
C THR A 213 -6.86 16.91 4.70
N GLY A 214 -5.71 16.56 5.28
CA GLY A 214 -4.49 17.35 5.23
C GLY A 214 -4.49 18.55 6.17
N ALA A 215 -5.43 18.62 7.11
CA ALA A 215 -5.47 19.67 8.12
C ALA A 215 -4.46 19.42 9.26
N ASN A 216 -4.19 18.16 9.58
CA ASN A 216 -3.27 17.75 10.64
C ASN A 216 -2.11 16.90 10.12
N GLU A 217 -1.05 16.85 10.91
CA GLU A 217 0.17 16.09 10.64
C GLU A 217 -0.06 14.58 10.84
N SER A 218 0.49 13.76 9.94
CA SER A 218 0.29 12.31 9.90
C SER A 218 1.60 11.51 9.89
N THR A 219 2.76 12.11 10.17
CA THR A 219 4.05 11.40 9.99
C THR A 219 4.20 10.24 10.95
N ALA A 220 3.74 10.37 12.20
CA ALA A 220 3.82 9.27 13.16
C ALA A 220 3.09 8.01 12.65
N SER A 221 1.94 8.20 12.00
CA SER A 221 1.17 7.12 11.37
C SER A 221 1.90 6.49 10.19
N PHE A 222 2.53 7.30 9.33
CA PHE A 222 3.35 6.77 8.24
C PHE A 222 4.55 5.98 8.76
N GLU A 223 5.24 6.45 9.80
CA GLU A 223 6.40 5.77 10.37
C GLU A 223 6.01 4.44 11.03
N ALA A 224 4.92 4.41 11.80
CA ALA A 224 4.42 3.18 12.39
C ALA A 224 4.00 2.17 11.32
N MET A 225 3.28 2.64 10.29
CA MET A 225 2.85 1.82 9.16
C MET A 225 4.05 1.22 8.41
N LEU A 226 5.07 2.03 8.10
CA LEU A 226 6.26 1.59 7.37
C LEU A 226 7.20 0.69 8.19
N ALA A 227 7.15 0.79 9.53
CA ALA A 227 7.97 -0.05 10.41
C ALA A 227 7.47 -1.51 10.48
N GLU A 228 6.15 -1.73 10.33
CA GLU A 228 5.52 -3.04 10.51
C GLU A 228 4.92 -3.60 9.22
N GLY A 229 4.55 -2.73 8.28
CA GLY A 229 3.83 -3.09 7.07
C GLY A 229 4.73 -3.65 5.96
N ILE A 230 4.24 -4.68 5.27
CA ILE A 230 4.86 -5.22 4.06
C ILE A 230 4.36 -4.46 2.83
N ARG A 231 3.04 -4.24 2.76
CA ARG A 231 2.37 -3.40 1.77
C ARG A 231 1.60 -2.29 2.47
N CYS A 232 2.17 -1.11 2.55
CA CYS A 232 1.59 0.05 3.18
C CYS A 232 0.64 0.76 2.23
N GLU A 233 -0.67 0.69 2.49
CA GLU A 233 -1.70 1.30 1.66
C GLU A 233 -2.12 2.66 2.23
N ILE A 234 -2.03 3.69 1.40
CA ILE A 234 -2.50 5.04 1.71
C ILE A 234 -3.85 5.22 1.01
N VAL A 235 -4.92 5.32 1.80
CA VAL A 235 -6.25 5.59 1.23
C VAL A 235 -6.27 6.96 0.53
N HIS A 236 -7.24 7.15 -0.36
CA HIS A 236 -7.38 8.42 -1.06
C HIS A 236 -7.50 9.59 -0.07
N GLY A 237 -6.85 10.71 -0.36
CA GLY A 237 -6.79 11.84 0.57
C GLY A 237 -5.54 12.67 0.42
N THR A 238 -5.46 13.72 1.23
CA THR A 238 -4.28 14.57 1.39
C THR A 238 -3.76 14.38 2.80
N TYR A 239 -2.48 14.05 2.95
CA TYR A 239 -1.84 13.86 4.25
C TYR A 239 -0.67 14.81 4.39
N VAL A 240 -0.39 15.31 5.59
CA VAL A 240 0.75 16.19 5.84
C VAL A 240 1.85 15.41 6.56
N ALA A 241 3.08 15.49 6.06
CA ALA A 241 4.26 14.95 6.71
C ALA A 241 5.28 16.07 6.97
N THR A 242 5.79 16.16 8.21
CA THR A 242 6.83 17.15 8.58
C THR A 242 8.24 16.55 8.64
N ARG A 243 8.35 15.21 8.56
CA ARG A 243 9.62 14.48 8.64
C ARG A 243 9.71 13.48 7.49
N LYS A 244 10.93 12.96 7.27
CA LYS A 244 11.20 12.02 6.18
C LYS A 244 10.44 10.72 6.39
N LEU A 245 10.02 10.09 5.31
CA LEU A 245 9.48 8.73 5.29
C LEU A 245 10.55 7.78 4.75
N VAL A 246 10.82 6.69 5.44
CA VAL A 246 11.79 5.68 5.01
C VAL A 246 11.01 4.41 4.68
N VAL A 247 11.00 4.01 3.41
CA VAL A 247 10.42 2.76 2.94
C VAL A 247 11.48 1.67 3.06
N PRO A 248 11.35 0.70 3.98
CA PRO A 248 12.39 -0.31 4.19
C PRO A 248 12.59 -1.25 3.00
N ASP A 249 13.66 -2.06 3.07
CA ASP A 249 13.94 -3.09 2.08
C ASP A 249 12.70 -4.02 1.90
N GLY A 250 12.27 -4.23 0.65
CA GLY A 250 11.14 -5.09 0.29
C GLY A 250 9.74 -4.56 0.60
N VAL A 251 9.61 -3.41 1.28
CA VAL A 251 8.32 -2.81 1.65
C VAL A 251 7.76 -1.98 0.50
N SER A 252 6.43 -2.01 0.32
CA SER A 252 5.72 -1.20 -0.67
C SER A 252 4.92 -0.10 0.00
N LEU A 253 4.98 1.14 -0.48
CA LEU A 253 4.11 2.25 -0.10
C LEU A 253 3.24 2.64 -1.30
N GLU A 254 1.93 2.44 -1.20
CA GLU A 254 1.02 2.46 -2.34
C GLU A 254 -0.19 3.35 -2.06
N GLY A 255 -0.45 4.34 -2.91
CA GLY A 255 -1.66 5.16 -2.84
C GLY A 255 -2.83 4.60 -3.64
N GLN A 256 -4.03 5.11 -3.36
CA GLN A 256 -5.25 4.76 -4.07
C GLN A 256 -5.55 5.75 -5.21
N GLY A 257 -5.17 5.35 -6.42
CA GLY A 257 -5.56 6.01 -7.67
C GLY A 257 -4.63 7.15 -8.09
N GLY A 258 -4.50 7.35 -9.40
CA GLY A 258 -3.63 8.36 -9.99
C GLY A 258 -4.22 9.77 -10.02
N GLY A 259 -3.47 10.69 -10.63
CA GLY A 259 -3.99 12.00 -11.01
C GLY A 259 -3.08 12.77 -11.95
N TYR A 260 -3.30 14.09 -12.02
CA TYR A 260 -2.59 14.99 -12.92
C TYR A 260 -2.03 16.20 -12.15
N GLN A 261 -0.72 16.43 -12.27
CA GLN A 261 0.00 17.50 -11.57
C GLN A 261 -0.30 17.50 -10.06
N PHE A 262 -0.73 18.65 -9.50
CA PHE A 262 -1.05 18.82 -8.09
C PHE A 262 -2.39 18.20 -7.68
N GLU A 263 -3.18 17.67 -8.63
CA GLU A 263 -4.47 17.01 -8.39
C GLU A 263 -4.39 15.48 -8.38
N HIS A 264 -3.39 14.95 -7.67
CA HIS A 264 -3.28 13.51 -7.39
C HIS A 264 -4.35 13.03 -6.39
N ARG A 265 -4.90 11.82 -6.52
CA ARG A 265 -5.96 11.34 -5.59
C ARG A 265 -5.44 11.04 -4.19
N THR A 266 -4.24 10.48 -4.10
CA THR A 266 -3.51 10.30 -2.84
C THR A 266 -2.29 11.23 -2.81
N LYS A 267 -2.27 12.20 -1.90
CA LYS A 267 -1.22 13.22 -1.79
C LYS A 267 -0.53 13.15 -0.42
N ILE A 268 0.79 13.24 -0.40
CA ILE A 268 1.58 13.53 0.80
C ILE A 268 2.21 14.91 0.60
N LEU A 269 1.83 15.83 1.48
CA LEU A 269 2.33 17.19 1.54
C LEU A 269 3.47 17.27 2.55
N PHE A 270 4.67 17.57 2.06
CA PHE A 270 5.84 17.75 2.90
C PHE A 270 5.93 19.21 3.34
N SER A 271 5.64 19.46 4.62
CA SER A 271 5.66 20.79 5.22
C SER A 271 6.89 21.01 6.10
N GLY A 272 7.20 22.27 6.38
CA GLY A 272 8.37 22.65 7.17
C GLY A 272 9.68 22.56 6.40
N THR A 273 10.80 22.43 7.12
CA THR A 273 12.13 22.57 6.49
C THR A 273 12.72 21.26 5.98
N GLY A 274 12.20 20.13 6.47
CA GLY A 274 12.82 18.82 6.33
C GLY A 274 14.20 18.77 6.97
N THR A 275 14.42 17.88 7.94
CA THR A 275 15.73 17.79 8.60
C THR A 275 16.84 17.51 7.59
N LYS A 276 17.85 18.40 7.54
CA LYS A 276 19.02 18.33 6.66
C LYS A 276 20.05 17.33 7.21
N ALA A 277 19.65 16.06 7.27
CA ALA A 277 20.42 14.99 7.91
C ALA A 277 21.22 14.11 6.93
N ASN A 278 21.02 14.28 5.62
CA ASN A 278 21.61 13.41 4.62
C ASN A 278 22.75 14.12 3.88
N ALA A 279 23.80 13.38 3.54
CA ALA A 279 24.90 13.84 2.69
C ALA A 279 25.48 12.67 1.91
N ILE A 280 25.97 12.93 0.70
CA ILE A 280 26.75 11.99 -0.10
C ILE A 280 28.19 12.51 -0.13
N ALA A 281 29.06 11.90 0.67
CA ALA A 281 30.45 12.30 0.75
C ALA A 281 31.10 12.32 -0.65
N ASN A 282 31.87 13.37 -0.94
CA ASN A 282 32.54 13.58 -2.22
C ASN A 282 31.62 13.72 -3.44
N ALA A 283 30.30 13.88 -3.31
CA ALA A 283 29.43 14.22 -4.44
C ALA A 283 29.26 15.75 -4.54
N THR A 284 30.29 16.44 -5.01
CA THR A 284 30.34 17.91 -5.01
C THR A 284 29.77 18.51 -6.31
N SER A 285 29.60 19.83 -6.36
CA SER A 285 29.34 20.55 -7.62
C SER A 285 30.63 20.67 -8.48
N ALA A 286 31.29 19.55 -8.77
CA ALA A 286 32.60 19.51 -9.43
C ALA A 286 32.56 19.99 -10.89
N LEU A 287 31.47 19.73 -11.61
CA LEU A 287 31.31 20.20 -12.99
C LEU A 287 31.03 21.71 -13.01
N ALA A 288 31.81 22.45 -13.81
CA ALA A 288 31.58 23.85 -14.10
C ALA A 288 31.83 24.12 -15.59
N VAL A 289 30.76 24.43 -16.32
CA VAL A 289 30.83 24.76 -17.77
C VAL A 289 30.30 26.18 -17.96
N ALA A 290 31.08 27.03 -18.65
CA ALA A 290 30.65 28.39 -18.94
C ALA A 290 29.41 28.40 -19.83
N ASN A 291 28.42 29.24 -19.51
CA ASN A 291 27.29 29.50 -20.38
C ASN A 291 27.77 30.36 -21.57
N PRO A 292 27.72 29.83 -22.80
CA PRO A 292 28.22 30.52 -23.97
C PRO A 292 27.37 31.73 -24.38
N ALA A 293 26.17 31.87 -23.81
CA ALA A 293 25.29 33.03 -23.96
C ALA A 293 25.19 33.87 -22.68
N ALA A 294 26.21 33.84 -21.80
CA ALA A 294 26.27 34.74 -20.64
C ALA A 294 26.07 36.21 -21.07
N GLY A 295 25.18 36.92 -20.37
CA GLY A 295 24.80 38.29 -20.71
C GLY A 295 23.74 38.44 -21.81
N ALA A 296 23.22 37.33 -22.38
CA ALA A 296 22.12 37.39 -23.34
C ALA A 296 20.82 37.93 -22.70
N ALA A 297 19.93 38.48 -23.53
CA ALA A 297 18.69 39.12 -23.07
C ALA A 297 17.80 38.21 -22.21
N TYR A 298 17.79 36.90 -22.48
CA TYR A 298 17.01 35.94 -21.70
C TYR A 298 17.55 35.72 -20.27
N LEU A 299 18.78 36.18 -19.98
CA LEU A 299 19.42 36.15 -18.67
C LEU A 299 19.43 37.53 -17.97
N ALA A 300 18.74 38.54 -18.52
CA ALA A 300 18.86 39.92 -18.05
C ALA A 300 18.54 40.09 -16.55
N ASP A 301 17.56 39.34 -16.02
CA ASP A 301 17.19 39.31 -14.61
C ASP A 301 17.89 38.19 -13.81
N SER A 302 18.74 37.40 -14.45
CA SER A 302 19.51 36.33 -13.81
C SER A 302 20.86 36.82 -13.27
N GLY A 303 21.33 38.00 -13.66
CA GLY A 303 22.65 38.51 -13.30
C GLY A 303 23.74 37.51 -13.71
N THR A 304 24.60 37.13 -12.77
CA THR A 304 25.67 36.14 -13.01
C THR A 304 25.26 34.68 -12.75
N ARG A 305 24.07 34.43 -12.19
CA ARG A 305 23.61 33.08 -11.79
C ARG A 305 23.42 32.14 -12.99
N GLY A 306 23.16 32.68 -14.18
CA GLY A 306 23.05 31.92 -15.42
C GLY A 306 24.38 31.68 -16.14
N ASN A 307 25.49 32.25 -15.67
CA ASN A 307 26.75 32.28 -16.43
C ASN A 307 27.52 30.96 -16.39
N THR A 308 27.16 30.04 -15.49
CA THR A 308 27.88 28.77 -15.32
C THR A 308 26.89 27.65 -15.02
N TYR A 309 26.97 26.60 -15.82
CA TYR A 309 26.27 25.36 -15.60
C TYR A 309 27.01 24.51 -14.59
N ARG A 310 26.28 23.96 -13.63
CA ARG A 310 26.83 23.19 -12.51
C ARG A 310 26.00 21.94 -12.25
N THR A 311 26.67 20.91 -11.73
CA THR A 311 25.99 19.76 -11.11
C THR A 311 25.56 20.10 -9.69
N LEU A 312 24.67 19.30 -9.12
CA LEU A 312 24.27 19.43 -7.73
C LEU A 312 25.45 19.19 -6.79
N ASP A 313 25.52 20.00 -5.73
CA ASP A 313 26.30 19.67 -4.54
C ASP A 313 25.43 18.81 -3.60
N LEU A 314 25.77 17.53 -3.47
CA LEU A 314 25.14 16.58 -2.56
C LEU A 314 26.05 16.22 -1.36
N ALA A 315 27.25 16.81 -1.29
CA ALA A 315 28.14 16.69 -0.13
C ALA A 315 27.67 17.58 1.02
N SER A 316 27.06 18.73 0.71
CA SER A 316 26.35 19.54 1.70
C SER A 316 25.05 18.88 2.15
N ASN A 317 24.78 18.95 3.46
CA ASN A 317 23.60 18.39 4.10
C ASN A 317 22.29 18.77 3.38
N PHE A 318 21.42 17.79 3.17
CA PHE A 318 20.14 17.96 2.50
C PHE A 318 19.03 17.13 3.16
N SER A 319 17.78 17.49 2.89
CA SER A 319 16.59 16.74 3.29
C SER A 319 16.05 15.88 2.14
N ALA A 320 15.48 14.72 2.47
CA ALA A 320 14.81 13.85 1.52
C ALA A 320 13.45 13.45 2.09
N ALA A 321 12.38 13.70 1.33
CA ALA A 321 11.00 13.48 1.75
C ALA A 321 10.67 11.99 1.86
N VAL A 322 11.00 11.21 0.84
CA VAL A 322 10.88 9.74 0.84
C VAL A 322 12.22 9.10 0.52
N ILE A 323 12.65 8.10 1.31
CA ILE A 323 13.87 7.33 1.07
C ILE A 323 13.51 5.87 0.82
N LEU A 324 14.04 5.28 -0.24
CA LEU A 324 13.75 3.91 -0.66
C LEU A 324 14.87 2.94 -0.29
N GLY A 325 14.50 1.78 0.25
CA GLY A 325 15.37 0.62 0.45
C GLY A 325 15.43 -0.32 -0.76
N LYS A 326 16.24 -1.38 -0.68
CA LYS A 326 16.39 -2.39 -1.74
C LYS A 326 15.09 -3.16 -1.96
N GLY A 327 14.67 -3.33 -3.21
CA GLY A 327 13.44 -4.03 -3.57
C GLY A 327 12.15 -3.35 -3.08
N SER A 328 12.24 -2.14 -2.53
CA SER A 328 11.09 -1.39 -2.06
C SER A 328 10.25 -0.86 -3.22
N LYS A 329 8.99 -0.52 -2.96
CA LYS A 329 8.09 0.03 -3.99
C LYS A 329 7.44 1.32 -3.52
N LEU A 330 7.34 2.28 -4.43
CA LEU A 330 6.57 3.50 -4.26
C LEU A 330 5.57 3.59 -5.42
N LYS A 331 4.27 3.52 -5.12
CA LYS A 331 3.24 3.41 -6.15
C LYS A 331 2.10 4.39 -5.97
N ASP A 332 1.60 4.93 -7.07
CA ASP A 332 0.36 5.70 -7.16
C ASP A 332 0.20 6.75 -6.05
N VAL A 333 1.27 7.53 -5.82
CA VAL A 333 1.30 8.57 -4.79
C VAL A 333 1.82 9.89 -5.36
N GLY A 334 1.16 10.98 -4.98
CA GLY A 334 1.61 12.35 -5.23
C GLY A 334 2.41 12.88 -4.05
N LEU A 335 3.63 13.35 -4.28
CA LEU A 335 4.53 13.91 -3.29
C LEU A 335 4.79 15.38 -3.64
N PHE A 336 4.46 16.28 -2.72
CA PHE A 336 4.54 17.72 -2.97
C PHE A 336 5.14 18.44 -1.77
N PRO A 337 6.15 19.29 -1.92
CA PRO A 337 6.53 20.22 -0.87
C PRO A 337 5.48 21.34 -0.82
N VAL A 338 5.06 21.73 0.38
CA VAL A 338 4.02 22.77 0.57
C VAL A 338 4.50 24.13 0.08
N LEU A 339 3.63 24.94 -0.52
CA LEU A 339 3.92 26.31 -0.94
C LEU A 339 2.90 27.25 -0.30
N ASN A 340 3.35 28.23 0.49
CA ASN A 340 2.48 29.23 1.14
C ASN A 340 1.28 28.64 1.92
N GLY A 341 1.47 27.48 2.55
CA GLY A 341 0.42 26.81 3.34
C GLY A 341 -0.48 25.86 2.54
N GLY A 342 -0.23 25.64 1.24
CA GLY A 342 -0.95 24.63 0.48
C GLY A 342 -0.34 24.28 -0.88
N ILE A 343 -1.13 23.62 -1.73
CA ILE A 343 -0.75 23.27 -3.10
C ILE A 343 -1.42 24.15 -4.17
N ALA A 344 -2.51 24.84 -3.82
CA ALA A 344 -3.25 25.72 -4.73
C ALA A 344 -2.36 26.84 -5.29
N ASP A 345 -1.39 27.30 -4.49
CA ASP A 345 -0.48 28.38 -4.85
C ASP A 345 0.49 28.04 -5.98
N TYR A 346 0.68 26.77 -6.33
CA TYR A 346 1.43 26.37 -7.51
C TYR A 346 0.74 26.70 -8.84
N THR A 347 -0.50 27.21 -8.79
CA THR A 347 -1.23 27.69 -9.98
C THR A 347 -1.26 29.22 -10.09
N ASN A 348 -0.76 29.94 -9.08
CA ASN A 348 -0.77 31.40 -9.06
C ASN A 348 0.48 31.98 -9.73
N SER A 349 0.34 32.49 -10.97
CA SER A 349 1.47 33.04 -11.74
C SER A 349 2.11 34.30 -11.14
N GLU A 350 1.46 34.96 -10.19
CA GLU A 350 1.98 36.14 -9.48
C GLU A 350 2.71 35.78 -8.18
N ASN A 351 2.67 34.50 -7.78
CA ASN A 351 3.43 34.04 -6.63
C ASN A 351 4.88 33.77 -7.06
N TYR A 352 5.83 34.43 -6.40
CA TYR A 352 7.28 34.29 -6.62
C TYR A 352 8.00 33.43 -5.57
N ALA A 353 7.26 32.91 -4.58
CA ALA A 353 7.81 32.09 -3.53
C ALA A 353 8.18 30.69 -4.04
N LEU A 354 9.23 30.14 -3.44
CA LEU A 354 9.54 28.72 -3.53
C LEU A 354 8.80 27.96 -2.44
N SER A 355 8.68 26.65 -2.59
CA SER A 355 8.06 25.80 -1.59
C SER A 355 8.83 25.81 -0.28
N ASP A 356 8.23 25.23 0.75
CA ASP A 356 8.85 24.78 1.98
C ASP A 356 10.18 24.07 1.74
N ASP A 357 11.05 24.13 2.74
CA ASP A 357 12.51 24.07 2.61
C ASP A 357 13.09 22.72 2.17
N TRP A 358 12.28 21.78 1.69
CA TRP A 358 12.68 20.44 1.24
C TRP A 358 13.58 20.42 0.00
N ASP A 359 14.60 19.54 0.00
CA ASP A 359 15.58 19.45 -1.09
C ASP A 359 15.29 18.34 -2.10
N VAL A 360 14.99 17.14 -1.61
CA VAL A 360 14.78 15.94 -2.44
C VAL A 360 13.40 15.35 -2.20
N GLY A 361 12.66 15.05 -3.27
CA GLY A 361 11.36 14.40 -3.21
C GLY A 361 11.47 12.92 -2.86
N VAL A 362 12.04 12.14 -3.77
CA VAL A 362 12.31 10.72 -3.60
C VAL A 362 13.80 10.46 -3.70
N TRP A 363 14.36 9.71 -2.77
CA TRP A 363 15.77 9.31 -2.77
C TRP A 363 15.91 7.78 -2.76
N ALA A 364 16.34 7.22 -3.88
CA ALA A 364 16.76 5.83 -4.02
C ALA A 364 18.26 5.73 -3.75
N ASP A 365 18.62 5.46 -2.49
CA ASP A 365 20.00 5.44 -1.99
C ASP A 365 20.49 4.00 -1.80
N ASN A 366 21.34 3.50 -2.69
CA ASN A 366 21.68 2.07 -2.79
C ASN A 366 20.45 1.14 -2.87
N ALA A 367 19.42 1.53 -3.61
CA ALA A 367 18.11 0.89 -3.60
C ALA A 367 17.93 -0.12 -4.75
N ASP A 368 18.84 -1.11 -4.86
CA ASP A 368 18.77 -2.15 -5.89
C ASP A 368 17.37 -2.75 -6.04
N GLY A 369 16.87 -2.87 -7.26
CA GLY A 369 15.58 -3.49 -7.57
C GLY A 369 14.36 -2.70 -7.09
N ALA A 370 14.52 -1.47 -6.61
CA ALA A 370 13.39 -0.64 -6.20
C ALA A 370 12.49 -0.28 -7.39
N SER A 371 11.19 -0.10 -7.15
CA SER A 371 10.21 0.25 -8.18
C SER A 371 9.45 1.51 -7.83
N ILE A 372 9.33 2.42 -8.79
CA ILE A 372 8.61 3.68 -8.68
C ILE A 372 7.58 3.71 -9.81
N GLU A 373 6.29 3.59 -9.48
CA GLU A 373 5.23 3.39 -10.49
C GLU A 373 4.06 4.35 -10.28
N GLY A 374 3.67 5.10 -11.32
CA GLY A 374 2.52 6.02 -11.21
C GLY A 374 2.73 7.18 -10.23
N VAL A 375 3.97 7.46 -9.82
CA VAL A 375 4.31 8.47 -8.82
C VAL A 375 4.37 9.85 -9.46
N ILE A 376 3.83 10.86 -8.77
CA ILE A 376 4.08 12.28 -9.10
C ILE A 376 4.90 12.89 -7.98
N SER A 377 6.15 13.28 -8.25
CA SER A 377 6.94 14.10 -7.33
C SER A 377 7.15 15.48 -7.94
N TYR A 378 6.29 16.42 -7.57
CA TYR A 378 6.17 17.73 -8.22
C TYR A 378 6.30 18.86 -7.20
N GLY A 379 6.76 20.02 -7.68
CA GLY A 379 6.89 21.23 -6.88
C GLY A 379 8.31 21.77 -6.94
N HIS A 380 8.68 22.55 -5.93
CA HIS A 380 9.99 23.21 -5.87
C HIS A 380 10.98 22.47 -4.96
N TRP A 381 11.27 21.21 -5.27
CA TRP A 381 12.39 20.50 -4.64
C TRP A 381 13.70 21.23 -4.95
N ARG A 382 14.41 21.72 -3.91
CA ARG A 382 15.60 22.57 -4.09
C ARG A 382 16.78 21.87 -4.75
N LYS A 383 16.78 20.54 -4.76
CA LYS A 383 17.81 19.73 -5.41
C LYS A 383 17.22 18.82 -6.49
N SER A 384 16.43 17.82 -6.13
CA SER A 384 15.91 16.85 -7.11
C SER A 384 14.54 16.32 -6.76
N ALA A 385 13.63 16.18 -7.73
CA ALA A 385 12.37 15.47 -7.47
C ALA A 385 12.61 13.97 -7.26
N LEU A 386 13.49 13.36 -8.06
CA LEU A 386 13.98 12.01 -7.85
C LEU A 386 15.51 12.00 -7.88
N LEU A 387 16.13 11.47 -6.83
CA LEU A 387 17.56 11.23 -6.74
C LEU A 387 17.81 9.72 -6.69
N LEU A 388 18.55 9.20 -7.65
CA LEU A 388 19.17 7.87 -7.56
C LEU A 388 20.63 8.08 -7.19
N SER A 389 21.09 7.39 -6.16
CA SER A 389 22.52 7.40 -5.83
C SER A 389 23.05 6.04 -5.44
N THR A 390 24.35 5.90 -5.67
CA THR A 390 25.15 4.87 -5.02
C THR A 390 26.22 5.51 -4.16
N ARG A 391 26.48 4.94 -2.99
CA ARG A 391 27.57 5.37 -2.10
C ARG A 391 27.93 4.31 -1.06
N ASP A 392 29.19 4.21 -0.68
CA ASP A 392 29.56 3.47 0.54
C ASP A 392 28.90 4.11 1.79
N LYS A 393 28.09 3.31 2.49
CA LYS A 393 27.41 3.71 3.73
C LYS A 393 28.15 3.20 4.98
N GLY A 394 29.19 2.38 4.82
CA GLY A 394 29.86 1.69 5.90
C GLY A 394 29.04 0.54 6.51
N ASP A 395 28.01 0.05 5.80
CA ASP A 395 27.12 -1.03 6.26
C ASP A 395 27.60 -2.44 5.85
N GLY A 396 28.76 -2.54 5.21
CA GLY A 396 29.35 -3.79 4.74
C GLY A 396 28.66 -4.38 3.51
N LYS A 397 27.65 -3.70 2.94
CA LYS A 397 26.98 -4.12 1.70
C LYS A 397 27.64 -3.42 0.51
N VAL A 398 27.65 -4.09 -0.64
CA VAL A 398 28.10 -3.48 -1.89
C VAL A 398 27.17 -2.30 -2.25
N PRO A 399 27.71 -1.08 -2.47
CA PRO A 399 26.92 0.07 -2.87
C PRO A 399 26.41 -0.06 -4.30
N SER A 400 25.09 -0.14 -4.47
CA SER A 400 24.48 -0.40 -5.77
C SER A 400 23.04 0.10 -5.81
N CYS A 401 22.64 0.65 -6.94
CA CYS A 401 21.28 1.12 -7.24
C CYS A 401 20.91 0.66 -8.66
N GLU A 402 21.11 -0.64 -8.88
CA GLU A 402 20.91 -1.35 -10.14
C GLU A 402 19.47 -1.87 -10.26
N ALA A 403 19.02 -2.11 -11.49
CA ALA A 403 17.69 -2.65 -11.79
C ALA A 403 16.53 -1.88 -11.14
N VAL A 404 16.67 -0.56 -10.97
CA VAL A 404 15.58 0.30 -10.51
C VAL A 404 14.62 0.55 -11.68
N HIS A 405 13.33 0.33 -11.45
CA HIS A 405 12.30 0.51 -12.48
C HIS A 405 11.43 1.73 -12.18
N VAL A 406 11.50 2.75 -13.02
CA VAL A 406 10.70 3.97 -12.89
C VAL A 406 9.69 4.03 -14.04
N ILE A 407 8.41 3.84 -13.74
CA ILE A 407 7.37 3.58 -14.74
C ILE A 407 6.23 4.58 -14.59
N ASN A 408 5.77 5.16 -15.70
CA ASN A 408 4.58 6.04 -15.76
C ASN A 408 4.59 7.15 -14.69
N SER A 409 5.76 7.65 -14.35
CA SER A 409 5.97 8.56 -13.22
C SER A 409 6.37 9.96 -13.70
N ARG A 410 6.16 10.97 -12.87
CA ARG A 410 6.37 12.38 -13.22
C ARG A 410 7.22 13.08 -12.17
N PHE A 411 8.25 13.77 -12.62
CA PHE A 411 9.25 14.40 -11.75
C PHE A 411 9.50 15.86 -12.15
N GLN A 412 9.33 16.78 -11.22
CA GLN A 412 9.59 18.20 -11.39
C GLN A 412 10.25 18.77 -10.15
N GLY A 413 11.46 19.32 -10.29
CA GLY A 413 12.23 19.97 -9.23
C GLY A 413 13.39 20.78 -9.83
N PHE A 414 14.30 21.32 -9.01
CA PHE A 414 15.50 21.99 -9.53
C PHE A 414 16.31 21.08 -10.48
N ARG A 415 16.35 19.79 -10.16
CA ARG A 415 16.46 18.70 -11.13
C ARG A 415 15.16 17.90 -11.11
N GLY A 416 14.69 17.48 -12.27
CA GLY A 416 13.62 16.48 -12.33
C GLY A 416 14.14 15.13 -11.80
N VAL A 417 15.16 14.61 -12.46
CA VAL A 417 15.87 13.40 -12.05
C VAL A 417 17.36 13.69 -11.92
N THR A 418 17.98 13.14 -10.89
CA THR A 418 19.43 13.15 -10.68
C THR A 418 19.91 11.72 -10.49
N ILE A 419 20.98 11.34 -11.19
CA ILE A 419 21.69 10.07 -10.98
C ILE A 419 23.13 10.42 -10.59
N ARG A 420 23.52 10.05 -9.36
CA ARG A 420 24.77 10.54 -8.76
C ARG A 420 25.54 9.47 -8.02
N THR A 421 26.86 9.46 -8.19
CA THR A 421 27.80 8.78 -7.27
C THR A 421 28.70 9.81 -6.59
N PRO A 422 29.46 9.45 -5.54
CA PRO A 422 30.67 10.19 -5.19
C PRO A 422 31.57 10.45 -6.41
N ASP A 423 32.33 11.55 -6.38
CA ASP A 423 33.29 11.90 -7.43
C ASP A 423 34.60 11.09 -7.36
N VAL A 424 34.67 10.17 -6.40
CA VAL A 424 35.78 9.24 -6.14
C VAL A 424 35.29 7.79 -6.25
N ASP A 425 36.19 6.85 -6.52
CA ASP A 425 35.84 5.43 -6.47
C ASP A 425 35.64 5.01 -5.01
N ASP A 426 34.45 4.52 -4.70
CA ASP A 426 34.06 4.01 -3.40
C ASP A 426 33.69 2.52 -3.46
N GLY A 427 34.04 1.84 -4.56
CA GLY A 427 33.71 0.43 -4.76
C GLY A 427 32.27 0.19 -5.23
N SER A 428 31.48 1.22 -5.53
CA SER A 428 30.11 1.05 -6.01
C SER A 428 30.02 0.29 -7.34
N TYR A 429 28.95 -0.51 -7.52
CA TYR A 429 28.65 -1.23 -8.77
C TYR A 429 27.92 -0.35 -9.81
N GLY A 430 27.16 0.66 -9.38
CA GLY A 430 26.52 1.65 -10.25
C GLY A 430 25.02 1.45 -10.42
N PHE A 431 24.55 1.58 -11.67
CA PHE A 431 23.12 1.70 -12.01
C PHE A 431 22.70 0.82 -13.21
N ALA A 432 23.44 -0.23 -13.51
CA ALA A 432 23.14 -1.10 -14.64
C ALA A 432 21.72 -1.68 -14.54
N GLY A 433 21.01 -1.72 -15.68
CA GLY A 433 19.65 -2.26 -15.74
C GLY A 433 18.56 -1.34 -15.20
N THR A 434 18.91 -0.13 -14.73
CA THR A 434 17.93 0.87 -14.30
C THR A 434 17.26 1.52 -15.51
N ASP A 435 15.92 1.60 -15.48
CA ASP A 435 15.13 2.14 -16.58
C ASP A 435 14.06 3.15 -16.14
N PHE A 436 13.76 4.06 -17.07
CA PHE A 436 12.72 5.07 -16.98
C PHE A 436 11.78 4.88 -18.17
N ILE A 437 10.54 4.45 -17.92
CA ILE A 437 9.59 4.04 -18.95
C ILE A 437 8.36 4.92 -18.87
N ASN A 438 7.97 5.53 -19.99
CA ASN A 438 6.77 6.38 -20.10
C ASN A 438 6.73 7.50 -19.05
N CYS A 439 7.88 8.04 -18.66
CA CYS A 439 7.97 9.07 -17.62
C CYS A 439 7.82 10.48 -18.20
N ASN A 440 7.48 11.45 -17.35
CA ASN A 440 7.52 12.87 -17.68
C ASN A 440 8.47 13.61 -16.73
N ILE A 441 9.59 14.10 -17.26
CA ILE A 441 10.66 14.70 -16.46
C ILE A 441 10.80 16.16 -16.83
N ARG A 442 10.78 17.05 -15.83
CA ARG A 442 10.78 18.50 -16.00
C ARG A 442 11.83 19.16 -15.10
N PRO A 443 12.41 20.28 -15.54
CA PRO A 443 13.24 21.12 -14.69
C PRO A 443 12.34 21.91 -13.72
N LEU A 444 12.88 22.91 -13.03
CA LEU A 444 12.07 23.79 -12.19
C LEU A 444 11.16 24.61 -13.09
N GLN A 445 9.90 24.19 -13.21
CA GLN A 445 8.86 24.96 -13.89
C GLN A 445 8.12 25.79 -12.85
N HIS A 446 8.75 26.89 -12.44
CA HIS A 446 8.09 27.84 -11.55
C HIS A 446 6.80 28.36 -12.19
N GLN A 447 5.73 28.52 -11.41
CA GLN A 447 4.39 28.89 -11.88
C GLN A 447 4.35 30.26 -12.59
N SER A 448 5.27 31.16 -12.23
CA SER A 448 5.45 32.45 -12.93
C SER A 448 6.23 32.36 -14.25
N ALA A 449 6.65 31.15 -14.66
CA ALA A 449 7.40 30.86 -15.89
C ALA A 449 8.77 31.56 -16.04
N HIS A 450 9.35 32.03 -14.93
CA HIS A 450 10.72 32.56 -14.89
C HIS A 450 11.75 31.42 -14.80
N LEU A 451 12.99 31.71 -15.21
CA LEU A 451 14.14 30.82 -15.02
C LEU A 451 14.40 30.59 -13.53
N ALA A 452 14.99 29.45 -13.17
CA ALA A 452 15.42 29.20 -11.79
C ALA A 452 16.43 30.25 -11.27
N THR A 453 17.15 30.91 -12.18
CA THR A 453 18.16 31.92 -11.87
C THR A 453 17.61 33.35 -11.78
N SER A 454 16.35 33.58 -12.15
CA SER A 454 15.75 34.92 -12.25
C SER A 454 15.61 35.56 -10.87
N SER A 455 15.99 36.84 -10.73
CA SER A 455 15.78 37.64 -9.51
C SER A 455 14.31 37.86 -9.18
N MET A 456 13.38 37.49 -10.06
CA MET A 456 11.95 37.53 -9.76
C MET A 456 11.56 36.47 -8.74
N LEU A 457 12.29 35.35 -8.63
CA LEU A 457 12.05 34.35 -7.60
C LEU A 457 12.49 34.88 -6.23
N ALA A 458 11.75 34.53 -5.18
CA ALA A 458 12.08 34.93 -3.81
C ALA A 458 13.47 34.43 -3.35
N ALA A 459 13.88 33.26 -3.84
CA ALA A 459 15.18 32.67 -3.60
C ALA A 459 15.75 32.10 -4.92
N PRO A 460 16.42 32.91 -5.74
CA PRO A 460 16.93 32.47 -7.04
C PRO A 460 18.12 31.52 -6.90
N PHE A 461 18.17 30.52 -7.77
CA PHE A 461 19.25 29.53 -7.81
C PHE A 461 20.51 30.07 -8.49
N ALA A 462 21.67 29.55 -8.08
CA ALA A 462 22.98 29.98 -8.62
C ALA A 462 23.35 29.35 -9.97
N SER A 463 22.49 28.50 -10.53
CA SER A 463 22.65 27.85 -11.83
C SER A 463 21.27 27.49 -12.40
N PRO A 464 21.12 27.35 -13.73
CA PRO A 464 19.88 26.87 -14.34
C PRO A 464 19.41 25.52 -13.80
N SER A 465 18.09 25.33 -13.76
CA SER A 465 17.46 24.02 -13.51
C SER A 465 17.57 23.10 -14.75
N ALA A 466 17.37 21.79 -14.59
CA ALA A 466 17.42 20.82 -15.71
C ALA A 466 16.47 19.64 -15.48
N CYS A 467 15.99 19.01 -16.54
CA CYS A 467 15.16 17.81 -16.43
C CYS A 467 15.97 16.67 -15.83
N LEU A 468 17.16 16.42 -16.35
CA LEU A 468 18.01 15.29 -15.99
C LEU A 468 19.44 15.75 -15.69
N GLU A 469 20.00 15.24 -14.60
CA GLU A 469 21.43 15.34 -14.30
C GLU A 469 22.04 13.95 -14.07
N MET A 470 23.19 13.71 -14.67
CA MET A 470 23.99 12.51 -14.46
C MET A 470 25.47 12.90 -14.29
N HIS A 471 26.02 12.62 -13.11
CA HIS A 471 27.42 12.94 -12.80
C HIS A 471 27.99 12.05 -11.69
N GLY A 472 29.27 11.72 -11.73
CA GLY A 472 29.85 10.79 -10.76
C GLY A 472 31.32 10.48 -11.00
N PHE A 473 31.75 9.35 -10.44
CA PHE A 473 33.01 8.71 -10.79
C PHE A 473 32.89 8.03 -12.15
N ALA A 474 33.98 8.03 -12.92
CA ALA A 474 33.97 7.50 -14.28
C ALA A 474 33.58 6.02 -14.30
N ASN A 475 32.79 5.63 -15.31
CA ASN A 475 32.29 4.27 -15.54
C ASN A 475 31.30 3.69 -14.50
N LYS A 476 30.85 4.48 -13.52
CA LYS A 476 29.84 4.02 -12.55
C LYS A 476 28.40 4.31 -12.98
N ILE A 477 28.21 5.41 -13.72
CA ILE A 477 26.90 5.74 -14.32
C ILE A 477 26.86 5.15 -15.72
N ARG A 478 26.39 3.90 -15.81
CA ARG A 478 26.25 3.17 -17.07
C ARG A 478 25.08 2.21 -17.09
N GLY A 479 24.63 1.85 -18.29
CA GLY A 479 23.54 0.90 -18.48
C GLY A 479 22.16 1.41 -18.04
N VAL A 480 22.00 2.74 -17.94
CA VAL A 480 20.73 3.40 -17.64
C VAL A 480 19.98 3.68 -18.93
N GLN A 481 18.67 3.44 -18.92
CA GLN A 481 17.82 3.59 -20.10
C GLN A 481 16.62 4.51 -19.83
N PHE A 482 16.32 5.37 -20.80
CA PHE A 482 15.10 6.16 -20.86
C PHE A 482 14.33 5.71 -22.10
N LEU A 483 13.16 5.14 -21.89
CA LEU A 483 12.31 4.55 -22.92
C LEU A 483 10.98 5.29 -22.96
N HIS A 484 10.64 5.85 -24.11
CA HIS A 484 9.37 6.58 -24.33
C HIS A 484 9.12 7.69 -23.30
N THR A 485 10.20 8.23 -22.74
CA THR A 485 10.16 9.25 -21.70
C THR A 485 10.16 10.63 -22.33
N THR A 486 9.42 11.54 -21.73
CA THR A 486 9.31 12.93 -22.18
C THR A 486 10.11 13.85 -21.28
N PHE A 487 10.94 14.70 -21.87
CA PHE A 487 11.70 15.76 -21.20
C PHE A 487 11.17 17.12 -21.66
N ILE A 488 10.64 17.93 -20.74
CA ILE A 488 10.10 19.27 -21.09
C ILE A 488 10.91 20.33 -20.38
N GLY A 489 11.93 20.83 -21.08
CA GLY A 489 12.74 21.98 -20.70
C GLY A 489 11.93 23.28 -20.65
N ARG A 490 12.43 24.23 -19.87
CA ARG A 490 11.96 25.62 -19.81
C ARG A 490 13.13 26.54 -19.44
N ASP A 491 13.98 26.05 -18.56
CA ASP A 491 15.25 26.68 -18.21
C ASP A 491 16.28 26.54 -19.34
N ASP A 492 17.49 27.07 -19.12
CA ASP A 492 18.56 27.06 -20.13
C ASP A 492 19.17 25.67 -20.36
N LEU A 493 19.00 24.75 -19.42
CA LEU A 493 19.42 23.35 -19.53
C LEU A 493 18.20 22.42 -19.59
N CYS A 494 18.25 21.45 -20.50
CA CYS A 494 17.30 20.33 -20.51
C CYS A 494 17.93 19.12 -19.82
N ILE A 495 19.17 18.78 -20.18
CA ILE A 495 19.88 17.59 -19.67
C ILE A 495 21.35 17.96 -19.43
N VAL A 496 21.93 17.45 -18.34
CA VAL A 496 23.33 17.64 -17.93
C VAL A 496 24.00 16.28 -17.72
N MET A 497 25.10 16.01 -18.44
CA MET A 497 25.81 14.74 -18.40
C MET A 497 27.33 14.91 -18.37
N ASP A 498 27.98 14.45 -17.31
CA ASP A 498 29.43 14.28 -17.23
C ASP A 498 29.76 12.90 -16.64
N LYS A 499 30.69 12.18 -17.27
CA LYS A 499 31.12 10.83 -16.84
C LYS A 499 29.99 9.79 -16.82
N ALA A 500 29.00 9.95 -17.69
CA ALA A 500 27.92 9.00 -17.90
C ALA A 500 28.11 8.27 -19.24
N SER A 501 28.25 6.94 -19.20
CA SER A 501 28.52 6.12 -20.38
C SER A 501 27.39 5.14 -20.67
N GLU A 502 27.23 4.72 -21.92
CA GLU A 502 26.21 3.71 -22.32
C GLU A 502 24.76 4.11 -21.96
N ILE A 503 24.47 5.41 -21.92
CA ILE A 503 23.11 5.89 -21.65
C ILE A 503 22.27 5.78 -22.92
N LEU A 504 21.14 5.10 -22.83
CA LEU A 504 20.21 4.95 -23.94
C LEU A 504 18.98 5.82 -23.72
N PHE A 505 18.70 6.71 -24.67
CA PHE A 505 17.41 7.35 -24.83
C PHE A 505 16.77 6.75 -26.09
N ASN A 506 15.61 6.11 -25.95
CA ASN A 506 14.95 5.46 -27.07
C ASN A 506 13.46 5.82 -27.14
N GLY A 507 13.03 6.36 -28.27
CA GLY A 507 11.66 6.81 -28.49
C GLY A 507 11.25 7.96 -27.57
N CYS A 508 12.21 8.73 -27.07
CA CYS A 508 11.94 9.85 -26.17
C CYS A 508 11.50 11.10 -26.94
N TYR A 509 10.82 11.99 -26.23
CA TYR A 509 10.47 13.32 -26.73
C TYR A 509 11.16 14.39 -25.88
N GLU A 510 11.97 15.24 -26.52
CA GLU A 510 12.62 16.37 -25.85
C GLU A 510 12.09 17.70 -26.38
N GLU A 511 11.57 18.54 -25.49
CA GLU A 511 10.97 19.83 -25.85
C GLU A 511 11.48 20.96 -24.95
N SER A 512 11.56 22.18 -25.48
CA SER A 512 11.69 23.40 -24.68
C SER A 512 10.50 24.33 -24.83
N GLN A 513 10.27 25.16 -23.81
CA GLN A 513 9.14 26.07 -23.67
C GLN A 513 9.59 27.52 -23.52
N ASN A 514 8.67 28.46 -23.71
CA ASN A 514 8.96 29.89 -23.57
C ASN A 514 9.10 30.31 -22.09
N ILE A 515 9.71 31.47 -21.84
CA ILE A 515 9.98 32.00 -20.50
C ILE A 515 9.55 33.46 -20.34
N ARG A 516 9.37 33.86 -19.07
CA ARG A 516 9.30 35.26 -18.68
C ARG A 516 10.66 35.78 -18.19
N VAL A 517 10.92 37.05 -18.45
CA VAL A 517 12.08 37.81 -17.97
C VAL A 517 11.57 39.15 -17.47
N SER A 518 11.94 39.54 -16.25
CA SER A 518 11.48 40.78 -15.61
C SER A 518 9.94 40.92 -15.61
N GLY A 519 9.21 39.82 -15.38
CA GLY A 519 7.74 39.80 -15.32
C GLY A 519 7.01 39.68 -16.66
N SER A 520 7.70 39.79 -17.80
CA SER A 520 7.09 39.75 -19.14
C SER A 520 7.54 38.56 -19.98
N TRP A 521 6.66 38.03 -20.84
CA TRP A 521 7.06 37.01 -21.81
C TRP A 521 8.10 37.56 -22.79
N LEU A 522 9.22 36.85 -22.93
CA LEU A 522 10.24 37.23 -23.89
C LEU A 522 9.94 36.56 -25.25
N THR A 523 9.78 37.37 -26.30
CA THR A 523 9.57 36.87 -27.66
C THR A 523 10.81 36.12 -28.14
N GLY A 524 10.62 34.92 -28.70
CA GLY A 524 11.72 34.11 -29.22
C GLY A 524 12.62 33.51 -28.15
N ALA A 525 12.15 33.30 -26.93
CA ALA A 525 12.94 32.73 -25.84
C ALA A 525 12.72 31.22 -25.60
N VAL A 526 12.06 30.53 -26.54
CA VAL A 526 11.97 29.05 -26.53
C VAL A 526 13.36 28.46 -26.84
N GLY A 527 13.85 27.55 -26.01
CA GLY A 527 15.13 26.89 -26.23
C GLY A 527 15.77 26.37 -24.94
N SER A 528 16.29 25.15 -24.95
CA SER A 528 17.10 24.59 -23.86
C SER A 528 18.30 23.83 -24.44
N ARG A 529 19.41 23.76 -23.71
CA ARG A 529 20.62 23.05 -24.16
C ARG A 529 20.72 21.63 -23.60
N LEU A 530 21.31 20.75 -24.39
CA LEU A 530 21.91 19.51 -23.92
C LEU A 530 23.36 19.80 -23.53
N LEU A 531 23.72 19.61 -22.27
CA LEU A 531 25.10 19.62 -21.82
C LEU A 531 25.59 18.18 -21.70
N ALA A 532 26.57 17.82 -22.52
CA ALA A 532 27.28 16.55 -22.43
C ALA A 532 28.78 16.81 -22.59
N THR A 533 29.59 16.45 -21.59
CA THR A 533 31.05 16.61 -21.68
C THR A 533 31.71 15.48 -22.47
N ALA A 534 32.98 15.64 -22.83
CA ALA A 534 33.75 14.60 -23.52
C ALA A 534 33.88 13.29 -22.71
N ASN A 535 33.57 13.32 -21.40
CA ASN A 535 33.58 12.15 -20.55
C ASN A 535 32.30 11.30 -20.65
N SER A 536 31.34 11.70 -21.49
CA SER A 536 30.04 11.06 -21.62
C SER A 536 29.83 10.44 -22.99
N THR A 537 29.03 9.36 -23.06
CA THR A 537 28.71 8.65 -24.31
C THR A 537 27.20 8.34 -24.49
N PRO A 538 26.34 9.36 -24.61
CA PRO A 538 24.88 9.16 -24.74
C PRO A 538 24.46 8.67 -26.14
N ARG A 539 23.36 7.91 -26.18
CA ARG A 539 22.77 7.37 -27.41
C ARG A 539 21.28 7.72 -27.48
N PHE A 540 20.91 8.60 -28.40
CA PHE A 540 19.54 8.99 -28.72
C PHE A 540 19.08 8.22 -29.96
N LYS A 541 18.00 7.43 -29.83
CA LYS A 541 17.46 6.57 -30.88
C LYS A 541 15.97 6.77 -31.02
N ASN A 542 15.47 6.98 -32.22
CA ASN A 542 14.07 7.22 -32.53
C ASN A 542 13.49 8.39 -31.72
N ASN A 543 14.34 9.34 -31.30
CA ASN A 543 13.90 10.46 -30.48
C ASN A 543 13.36 11.58 -31.37
N THR A 544 12.43 12.35 -30.83
CA THR A 544 11.91 13.56 -31.48
C THR A 544 12.22 14.77 -30.61
N LYS A 545 12.55 15.90 -31.27
CA LYS A 545 13.09 17.09 -30.61
C LYS A 545 12.35 18.33 -31.06
N TYR A 546 12.08 19.24 -30.12
CA TYR A 546 11.57 20.58 -30.42
C TYR A 546 12.29 21.63 -29.57
N ALA A 547 13.02 22.53 -30.23
CA ALA A 547 13.75 23.61 -29.59
C ALA A 547 14.80 23.16 -28.56
N ILE A 548 15.54 22.09 -28.86
CA ILE A 548 16.68 21.63 -28.05
C ILE A 548 17.99 21.81 -28.81
N ASP A 549 19.00 22.40 -28.16
CA ASP A 549 20.30 22.69 -28.73
C ASP A 549 21.32 21.57 -28.42
N PHE A 550 21.71 20.86 -29.47
CA PHE A 550 22.75 19.82 -29.48
C PHE A 550 24.10 20.33 -30.02
N SER A 551 24.27 21.65 -30.22
CA SER A 551 25.56 22.19 -30.67
C SER A 551 26.62 22.13 -29.55
N PRO A 552 27.92 22.12 -29.88
CA PRO A 552 28.51 22.03 -31.22
C PRO A 552 28.47 20.63 -31.85
N TYR A 553 28.01 19.59 -31.14
CA TYR A 553 28.01 18.22 -31.67
C TYR A 553 27.25 18.10 -33.01
N GLN A 554 26.09 18.74 -33.11
CA GLN A 554 25.29 18.83 -34.33
C GLN A 554 25.03 20.29 -34.70
N TYR A 555 24.92 20.57 -36.01
CA TYR A 555 24.41 21.86 -36.49
C TYR A 555 23.05 22.14 -35.87
N ARG A 556 22.85 23.39 -35.43
CA ARG A 556 21.59 23.83 -34.81
C ARG A 556 20.38 23.34 -35.61
N ASP A 557 19.47 22.68 -34.91
CA ASP A 557 18.24 22.20 -35.49
C ASP A 557 17.33 23.34 -36.00
N GLY A 558 16.53 23.05 -37.04
CA GLY A 558 15.62 24.01 -37.63
C GLY A 558 14.53 24.50 -36.67
N SER A 559 14.13 23.68 -35.68
CA SER A 559 13.13 24.07 -34.67
C SER A 559 13.59 25.20 -33.74
N LEU A 560 14.88 25.53 -33.71
CA LEU A 560 15.44 26.66 -32.93
C LEU A 560 15.48 27.99 -33.69
N VAL A 561 15.02 28.03 -34.95
CA VAL A 561 14.95 29.28 -35.73
C VAL A 561 13.98 30.25 -35.08
N GLY A 562 14.46 31.47 -34.76
CA GLY A 562 13.67 32.45 -34.01
C GLY A 562 13.55 32.16 -32.50
N GLY A 563 14.24 31.14 -31.99
CA GLY A 563 14.31 30.78 -30.57
C GLY A 563 15.51 31.41 -29.83
N ARG A 564 15.76 30.93 -28.60
CA ARG A 564 16.68 31.53 -27.60
C ARG A 564 18.12 31.67 -28.09
N TYR A 565 18.53 30.83 -29.05
CA TYR A 565 19.93 30.70 -29.52
C TYR A 565 20.09 31.04 -31.01
N ASN A 566 19.29 31.99 -31.52
CA ASN A 566 19.11 32.26 -32.95
C ASN A 566 20.38 32.69 -33.74
N ALA A 567 21.52 33.00 -33.11
CA ALA A 567 22.63 33.68 -33.80
C ALA A 567 23.94 32.90 -34.01
N PHE A 568 24.17 31.70 -33.43
CA PHE A 568 25.53 31.11 -33.46
C PHE A 568 25.58 29.57 -33.53
N LEU A 569 26.23 29.04 -34.57
CA LEU A 569 26.31 27.58 -34.83
C LEU A 569 27.41 26.82 -34.06
N ASN A 570 28.23 27.48 -33.22
CA ASN A 570 29.35 26.85 -32.49
C ASN A 570 29.42 27.24 -31.00
N LEU A 571 28.33 27.77 -30.44
CA LEU A 571 28.25 28.26 -29.06
C LEU A 571 27.38 27.35 -28.18
N GLY A 572 27.31 26.05 -28.45
CA GLY A 572 26.61 25.12 -27.57
C GLY A 572 27.56 24.43 -26.57
N VAL A 573 27.01 23.50 -25.78
CA VAL A 573 27.76 22.79 -24.71
C VAL A 573 27.63 21.26 -24.80
N CYS A 574 27.14 20.74 -25.92
CA CYS A 574 27.11 19.31 -26.20
C CYS A 574 28.41 18.89 -26.90
N ASN A 575 29.36 18.36 -26.14
CA ASN A 575 30.68 17.95 -26.60
C ASN A 575 31.05 16.53 -26.10
N ALA A 576 30.11 15.59 -26.22
CA ALA A 576 30.34 14.18 -25.87
C ALA A 576 31.43 13.54 -26.72
N SER A 577 32.23 12.63 -26.14
CA SER A 577 33.27 11.90 -26.90
C SER A 577 32.66 11.02 -27.98
N THR A 578 31.51 10.42 -27.68
CA THR A 578 30.65 9.76 -28.66
C THR A 578 29.23 10.16 -28.37
N LEU A 579 28.51 10.64 -29.38
CA LEU A 579 27.08 10.80 -29.31
C LEU A 579 26.47 10.05 -30.49
N PHE A 580 25.39 9.33 -30.25
CA PHE A 580 24.57 8.78 -31.31
C PHE A 580 23.26 9.56 -31.28
N ASP A 581 22.88 10.16 -32.40
CA ASP A 581 21.58 10.79 -32.59
C ASP A 581 21.13 10.42 -34.00
N ASP A 582 20.11 9.60 -34.12
CA ASP A 582 19.69 9.10 -35.42
C ASP A 582 19.00 10.14 -36.28
N ASP A 583 18.38 11.17 -35.69
CA ASP A 583 17.88 12.32 -36.45
C ASP A 583 19.03 13.05 -37.16
N PHE A 584 20.22 13.07 -36.55
CA PHE A 584 21.43 13.59 -37.16
C PHE A 584 22.11 12.64 -38.15
N MET A 585 22.18 11.36 -37.80
CA MET A 585 22.96 10.34 -38.51
C MET A 585 22.20 9.75 -39.70
N ASN A 586 20.87 9.69 -39.61
CA ASN A 586 19.95 9.22 -40.64
C ASN A 586 18.85 10.28 -40.90
N PRO A 587 19.23 11.46 -41.39
CA PRO A 587 18.29 12.55 -41.63
C PRO A 587 17.19 12.14 -42.61
N VAL A 588 15.95 12.39 -42.22
CA VAL A 588 14.80 12.30 -43.13
C VAL A 588 14.76 13.59 -43.96
N TYR A 589 15.34 13.56 -45.16
CA TYR A 589 15.10 14.63 -46.13
C TYR A 589 13.72 14.42 -46.76
N SER A 590 13.04 15.51 -47.16
CA SER A 590 11.66 15.50 -47.67
C SER A 590 11.36 14.49 -48.79
N THR A 591 12.38 13.90 -49.41
CA THR A 591 12.26 12.86 -50.44
C THR A 591 13.27 11.71 -50.34
N LYS A 592 14.19 11.69 -49.35
CA LYS A 592 15.27 10.68 -49.26
C LYS A 592 15.64 10.37 -47.80
N ILE A 593 15.71 9.08 -47.47
CA ILE A 593 16.29 8.56 -46.23
C ILE A 593 17.71 8.10 -46.55
N GLY A 594 18.71 8.52 -45.77
CA GLY A 594 20.09 8.13 -46.02
C GLY A 594 21.06 8.49 -44.90
N TYR A 595 22.20 7.80 -44.87
CA TYR A 595 23.24 7.99 -43.87
C TYR A 595 24.17 9.16 -44.20
N ARG A 596 24.56 9.94 -43.19
CA ARG A 596 25.56 11.02 -43.32
C ARG A 596 26.95 10.55 -42.85
N MET A 597 27.96 10.60 -43.72
CA MET A 597 29.37 10.46 -43.33
C MET A 597 29.91 11.82 -42.86
N ARG A 598 30.52 11.86 -41.67
CA ARG A 598 30.82 13.09 -40.90
C ARG A 598 32.27 13.56 -40.98
N SER A 599 33.16 12.72 -41.47
CA SER A 599 34.59 13.03 -41.58
C SER A 599 35.23 12.19 -42.67
N ALA A 600 36.40 12.62 -43.14
CA ALA A 600 37.23 11.89 -44.09
C ALA A 600 37.66 10.48 -43.63
N SER A 601 37.44 10.16 -42.35
CA SER A 601 37.71 8.84 -41.77
C SER A 601 36.51 7.89 -41.78
N GLN A 602 35.30 8.37 -42.13
CA GLN A 602 34.09 7.54 -42.16
C GLN A 602 33.86 6.96 -43.56
N LYS A 603 33.28 5.76 -43.59
CA LYS A 603 32.92 5.00 -44.80
C LYS A 603 31.67 4.18 -44.56
N PHE A 604 30.93 3.88 -45.63
CA PHE A 604 29.92 2.82 -45.65
C PHE A 604 30.63 1.55 -46.12
N GLY A 605 30.64 0.50 -45.29
CA GLY A 605 31.33 -0.75 -45.58
C GLY A 605 30.38 -1.94 -45.55
N VAL A 606 30.67 -2.94 -46.37
CA VAL A 606 30.18 -4.32 -46.20
C VAL A 606 31.38 -5.16 -45.81
N ASP A 607 31.29 -5.79 -44.64
CA ASP A 607 32.34 -6.66 -44.11
C ASP A 607 31.98 -8.13 -44.35
N SER A 608 32.98 -8.96 -44.55
CA SER A 608 32.87 -10.42 -44.59
C SER A 608 32.63 -10.99 -43.18
N HIS A 609 32.31 -12.30 -43.10
CA HIS A 609 32.13 -13.01 -41.83
C HIS A 609 33.36 -12.97 -40.90
N ASP A 610 34.55 -12.72 -41.45
CA ASP A 610 35.81 -12.55 -40.71
C ASP A 610 36.08 -11.09 -40.29
N ASN A 611 35.08 -10.21 -40.42
CA ASN A 611 35.20 -8.76 -40.17
C ASN A 611 36.24 -8.04 -41.04
N VAL A 612 36.48 -8.55 -42.24
CA VAL A 612 37.29 -7.87 -43.27
C VAL A 612 36.37 -7.16 -44.24
N GLU A 613 36.57 -5.86 -44.46
CA GLU A 613 35.86 -5.09 -45.49
C GLU A 613 36.04 -5.73 -46.87
N VAL A 614 34.93 -5.94 -47.59
CA VAL A 614 34.92 -6.42 -48.98
C VAL A 614 34.45 -5.35 -49.96
N PHE A 615 33.64 -4.40 -49.50
CA PHE A 615 33.17 -3.24 -50.26
C PHE A 615 33.11 -2.00 -49.36
N GLY A 616 33.54 -0.85 -49.87
CA GLY A 616 33.52 0.42 -49.16
C GLY A 616 33.10 1.58 -50.04
N VAL A 617 32.44 2.58 -49.44
CA VAL A 617 32.21 3.91 -50.02
C VAL A 617 32.71 4.94 -49.02
N SER A 618 33.66 5.79 -49.41
CA SER A 618 34.17 6.88 -48.55
C SER A 618 33.25 8.11 -48.56
N ASP A 619 33.53 9.06 -47.67
CA ASP A 619 32.87 10.37 -47.59
C ASP A 619 32.96 11.18 -48.90
N THR A 620 34.05 11.03 -49.65
CA THR A 620 34.27 11.62 -50.97
C THR A 620 33.56 10.88 -52.10
N GLY A 621 32.81 9.81 -51.81
CA GLY A 621 32.12 8.98 -52.78
C GLY A 621 33.04 7.99 -53.51
N ARG A 622 34.28 7.78 -53.04
CA ARG A 622 35.18 6.77 -53.61
C ARG A 622 34.66 5.40 -53.23
N VAL A 623 34.45 4.55 -54.23
CA VAL A 623 34.09 3.14 -54.05
C VAL A 623 35.35 2.28 -54.04
N THR A 624 35.52 1.45 -53.02
CA THR A 624 36.64 0.50 -52.86
C THR A 624 36.12 -0.93 -52.81
N TYR A 625 36.88 -1.84 -53.43
CA TYR A 625 36.68 -3.28 -53.34
C TYR A 625 37.95 -3.88 -52.73
N HIS A 626 37.80 -4.71 -51.72
CA HIS A 626 38.91 -5.25 -50.93
C HIS A 626 38.94 -6.79 -51.03
N MET A 627 40.16 -7.36 -51.03
CA MET A 627 40.45 -8.81 -51.17
C MET A 627 39.75 -9.52 -52.34
N GLY A 628 40.30 -9.43 -53.54
CA GLY A 628 39.82 -10.18 -54.71
C GLY A 628 38.45 -9.74 -55.26
N GLY A 629 37.77 -8.79 -54.60
CA GLY A 629 36.59 -8.12 -55.12
C GLY A 629 36.90 -7.25 -56.34
N GLY A 630 36.03 -7.32 -57.35
CA GLY A 630 36.12 -6.53 -58.58
C GLY A 630 34.74 -6.10 -59.06
N LEU A 631 34.70 -5.12 -59.96
CA LEU A 631 33.49 -4.71 -60.66
C LEU A 631 33.29 -5.60 -61.88
N GLU A 632 32.26 -6.44 -61.88
CA GLU A 632 31.84 -7.16 -63.09
C GLU A 632 30.92 -6.26 -63.93
N PHE A 633 31.32 -6.00 -65.17
CA PHE A 633 30.53 -5.22 -66.12
C PHE A 633 29.77 -6.15 -67.06
N PRO A 634 28.61 -5.74 -67.60
CA PRO A 634 27.86 -6.56 -68.56
C PRO A 634 28.74 -6.98 -69.74
N ASN A 635 28.76 -8.28 -70.03
CA ASN A 635 29.47 -8.87 -71.14
C ASN A 635 28.62 -8.80 -72.41
N LEU A 636 29.15 -8.16 -73.45
CA LEU A 636 28.47 -7.97 -74.73
C LEU A 636 29.44 -8.19 -75.88
N THR A 637 28.95 -8.68 -77.00
CA THR A 637 29.71 -8.77 -78.24
C THR A 637 29.73 -7.44 -78.99
N THR A 638 30.67 -7.28 -79.92
CA THR A 638 30.69 -6.13 -80.85
C THR A 638 29.37 -6.03 -81.63
N ALA A 639 28.75 -7.15 -82.01
CA ALA A 639 27.49 -7.17 -82.75
C ALA A 639 26.32 -6.58 -81.91
N GLU A 640 26.23 -6.95 -80.63
CA GLU A 640 25.22 -6.42 -79.73
C GLU A 640 25.42 -4.93 -79.45
N LEU A 641 26.67 -4.46 -79.37
CA LEU A 641 26.98 -3.04 -79.22
C LEU A 641 26.67 -2.23 -80.49
N THR A 642 26.79 -2.84 -81.66
CA THR A 642 26.55 -2.21 -82.98
C THR A 642 25.07 -2.21 -83.37
N SER A 643 24.23 -3.03 -82.75
CA SER A 643 22.80 -3.05 -83.07
C SER A 643 22.06 -1.93 -82.35
N ALA A 644 21.54 -0.95 -83.10
CA ALA A 644 20.71 0.12 -82.53
C ALA A 644 19.39 -0.42 -81.93
N ALA A 645 18.98 -1.63 -82.33
CA ALA A 645 17.80 -2.32 -81.81
C ALA A 645 18.07 -3.15 -80.53
N HIS A 646 19.35 -3.42 -80.21
CA HIS A 646 19.68 -4.24 -79.04
C HIS A 646 19.33 -3.53 -77.73
N ALA A 647 18.88 -4.29 -76.72
CA ALA A 647 18.44 -3.76 -75.43
C ALA A 647 19.50 -2.87 -74.75
N ILE A 648 20.80 -3.16 -74.95
CA ILE A 648 21.87 -2.31 -74.41
C ILE A 648 21.82 -0.88 -74.95
N ASN A 649 21.34 -0.68 -76.18
CA ASN A 649 21.28 0.61 -76.85
C ASN A 649 19.89 1.27 -76.72
N THR A 650 18.80 0.49 -76.64
CA THR A 650 17.43 1.03 -76.61
C THR A 650 16.96 1.44 -75.22
N THR A 651 17.19 0.61 -74.21
CA THR A 651 16.71 0.84 -72.82
C THR A 651 17.85 0.87 -71.82
N GLY A 652 18.96 0.20 -72.11
CA GLY A 652 20.08 0.03 -71.19
C GLY A 652 21.16 1.11 -71.25
N LYS A 653 21.09 2.09 -72.16
CA LYS A 653 22.20 3.02 -72.44
C LYS A 653 22.06 4.35 -71.69
N PHE A 654 23.14 4.77 -71.03
CA PHE A 654 23.28 6.13 -70.52
C PHE A 654 24.74 6.58 -70.70
N LEU A 655 24.95 7.89 -70.85
CA LEU A 655 26.28 8.48 -70.94
C LEU A 655 27.17 7.97 -69.79
N GLY A 656 28.34 7.42 -70.12
CA GLY A 656 29.28 6.92 -69.13
C GLY A 656 29.07 5.47 -68.70
N LYS A 657 28.02 4.78 -69.16
CA LYS A 657 27.87 3.33 -68.91
C LYS A 657 29.09 2.57 -69.43
N ILE A 658 29.59 1.63 -68.63
CA ILE A 658 30.70 0.74 -68.97
C ILE A 658 30.18 -0.68 -69.17
N VAL A 659 30.68 -1.34 -70.21
CA VAL A 659 30.42 -2.75 -70.53
C VAL A 659 31.73 -3.41 -70.96
N PHE A 660 31.81 -4.72 -70.87
CA PHE A 660 32.95 -5.48 -71.39
C PHE A 660 32.61 -6.04 -72.77
N ASN A 661 33.36 -5.63 -73.79
CA ASN A 661 33.21 -6.20 -75.12
C ASN A 661 33.96 -7.53 -75.20
N THR A 662 33.24 -8.65 -75.17
CA THR A 662 33.81 -10.00 -75.21
C THR A 662 34.47 -10.33 -76.55
N THR A 663 34.09 -9.64 -77.63
CA THR A 663 34.70 -9.83 -78.95
C THR A 663 36.09 -9.20 -79.02
N THR A 664 36.29 -8.03 -78.40
CA THR A 664 37.57 -7.30 -78.45
C THR A 664 38.41 -7.47 -77.19
N GLY A 665 37.82 -7.96 -76.10
CA GLY A 665 38.45 -8.03 -74.78
C GLY A 665 38.62 -6.66 -74.13
N LEU A 666 37.91 -5.63 -74.59
CA LEU A 666 38.06 -4.24 -74.13
C LEU A 666 36.81 -3.75 -73.41
N TYR A 667 37.02 -2.92 -72.38
CA TYR A 667 35.94 -2.14 -71.80
C TYR A 667 35.50 -1.04 -72.76
N MET A 668 34.19 -0.84 -72.86
CA MET A 668 33.56 0.16 -73.72
C MET A 668 32.74 1.12 -72.85
N ARG A 669 32.85 2.42 -73.11
CA ARG A 669 32.07 3.49 -72.50
C ARG A 669 31.06 4.07 -73.49
N ALA A 670 29.81 4.25 -73.08
CA ALA A 670 28.83 4.99 -73.89
C ALA A 670 29.16 6.50 -73.91
N ASN A 671 29.18 7.12 -75.10
CA ASN A 671 29.35 8.56 -75.30
C ASN A 671 28.02 9.34 -75.31
N GLY A 672 26.89 8.66 -75.15
CA GLY A 672 25.57 9.27 -75.09
C GLY A 672 24.50 8.23 -74.77
N SER A 673 23.31 8.70 -74.41
CA SER A 673 22.18 7.85 -74.00
C SER A 673 21.25 7.45 -75.14
N GLY A 674 21.42 8.02 -76.34
CA GLY A 674 20.58 7.70 -77.50
C GLY A 674 20.96 6.35 -78.12
N THR A 675 20.00 5.72 -78.81
CA THR A 675 20.15 4.38 -79.39
C THR A 675 21.29 4.28 -80.41
N THR A 676 21.62 5.38 -81.09
CA THR A 676 22.72 5.50 -82.07
C THR A 676 23.96 6.19 -81.51
N SER A 677 23.99 6.54 -80.22
CA SER A 677 25.16 7.15 -79.58
C SER A 677 26.35 6.17 -79.62
N THR A 678 27.58 6.65 -79.77
CA THR A 678 28.74 5.76 -79.91
C THR A 678 29.15 5.09 -78.59
N TRP A 679 29.72 3.89 -78.68
CA TRP A 679 30.53 3.28 -77.63
C TRP A 679 32.00 3.53 -77.92
N ARG A 680 32.79 3.94 -76.93
CA ARG A 680 34.22 4.21 -77.08
C ARG A 680 35.02 3.25 -76.22
N ASP A 681 36.04 2.60 -76.79
CA ASP A 681 36.94 1.76 -75.99
C ASP A 681 37.86 2.63 -75.09
N PHE A 682 38.31 2.07 -73.97
CA PHE A 682 39.21 2.77 -73.04
C PHE A 682 40.70 2.71 -73.43
N ALA A 683 41.10 1.80 -74.31
CA ALA A 683 42.51 1.52 -74.59
C ALA A 683 43.10 2.40 -75.71
N ASN A 684 42.37 2.49 -76.81
CA ASN A 684 42.78 3.11 -78.07
C ASN A 684 41.81 4.23 -78.50
N GLY A 685 40.64 4.31 -77.85
CA GLY A 685 39.63 5.32 -78.12
C GLY A 685 38.79 5.06 -79.37
N ASN A 686 38.81 3.85 -79.93
CA ASN A 686 37.98 3.52 -81.09
C ASN A 686 36.50 3.57 -80.73
N THR A 687 35.67 3.94 -81.70
CA THR A 687 34.22 4.02 -81.49
C THR A 687 33.45 2.99 -82.30
N ILE A 688 32.46 2.37 -81.65
CA ILE A 688 31.39 1.59 -82.28
C ILE A 688 30.17 2.48 -82.35
N THR A 689 29.65 2.70 -83.55
CA THR A 689 28.39 3.43 -83.77
C THR A 689 27.28 2.39 -83.94
N PRO A 690 26.27 2.37 -83.05
CA PRO A 690 25.11 1.54 -83.29
C PRO A 690 24.36 2.00 -84.53
N VAL A 691 24.03 1.07 -85.42
CA VAL A 691 23.31 1.27 -86.67
C VAL A 691 22.04 0.45 -86.74
#